data_AF-A0A1Y2WI36-F1
#
_entry.id   AF-A0A1Y2WI36-F1
#
_cell.length_a   1.000
_cell.length_b   1.000
_cell.length_c   1.000
_cell.angle_alpha   90.00
_cell.angle_beta   90.00
_cell.angle_gamma   90.00
#
_symmetry.space_group_name_H-M   'P 1'
#
loop_
_entity.id
_entity.type
_entity.pdbx_description
1 polymer ?
#
loop_
_entity_poly.entity_id
_entity_poly.type
_entity_poly.pdbx_seq_one_letter_code
_entity_poly.pdbx_strand_id
1 'polypeptide(L)'
;MRLRKSNQEKRYNSLLTLDLSDEEQSQLAQQDHEASDEEFVVDAQQQQDDQDELDLDPRDLSDLGSQAGKKSEPKRKKNKRSWEPNAAATSLSEVQPYPTDPGAKWTRTYAGPVKRWTRLEYLIDTYWFGDEKNRREIADDFFGLWFYYELLPPKLPQESNELERARNGWMPDTFTQDSQERFSRWYQRYLSTRTVPQESTLVDKAKAFRWFLPQAEGEMSILLGHVSNQQEHHIKQGQGIPFSDSGLPLEKDGNLRLQNGGFLLDVGGIVLSMGWAPVKGQADQLLAMSVIPYSDQAFYKDLNDAPKKSELKEGTIQIWKFKAEKDPQGVARLTPSSPKLIHMLCFYWGGVERMQWCPVPLTAENHIALLAVLCGDGKLRVLEVNRNPERDNKETFEELQGSMATIQPPKEYTVEIKCFTWMNMNRIVVGLSDGSVAVWSLSPCQQLLRHPIHSSPIMDIVSGYPSKPSIVTTMPMGGTLTLTDLNRPTAEKTYHGNPLVGLQPGVLAWSDHLRGFASIWPSSFPGTSTISFVHSRVFPLSRHICTVEGQTTCLSMGACHPFLLVGSSDGSVWALNVLRKIASHRQKTHKLKVFQHEYAAPPPPSENEEEEQTHQRGTCRILHGFKPQTNFHPLGTRIAKISKIKHNKGAAKENKKKKAQKQEDKDVPEGQGETDEDNLVMMPGPIHIHEPLTRITALSWNPNAEYSWWAAAAMGSGLVRIMDLGIESDQKSHKSSEHPDPIKLDEDIEEGPDGDYNGADDMDDMEEELDDDDMM
;
A
#
# COMPACT_ATOMS: atom_id res chain seq x y z
N MET A 1 -42.77 -19.30 -10.55
CA MET A 1 -42.23 -20.15 -9.47
C MET A 1 -42.35 -21.62 -9.88
N ARG A 2 -41.26 -22.25 -10.32
CA ARG A 2 -41.08 -23.70 -10.52
C ARG A 2 -39.59 -23.97 -10.28
N LEU A 3 -39.28 -24.62 -9.16
CA LEU A 3 -37.94 -25.01 -8.74
C LEU A 3 -37.53 -26.28 -9.51
N ARG A 4 -36.29 -26.35 -10.00
CA ARG A 4 -35.66 -27.60 -10.43
C ARG A 4 -34.50 -27.93 -9.50
N LYS A 5 -34.62 -29.11 -8.89
CA LYS A 5 -33.66 -29.78 -8.03
C LYS A 5 -32.42 -30.25 -8.82
N SER A 6 -31.30 -30.26 -8.10
CA SER A 6 -30.21 -31.27 -8.07
C SER A 6 -29.68 -31.82 -9.40
N ASN A 7 -28.37 -31.67 -9.61
CA ASN A 7 -27.54 -32.67 -10.28
C ASN A 7 -26.15 -32.69 -9.62
N GLN A 8 -25.97 -33.65 -8.70
CA GLN A 8 -24.66 -34.22 -8.39
C GLN A 8 -24.17 -35.05 -9.59
N GLU A 9 -22.84 -35.15 -9.70
CA GLU A 9 -22.07 -36.05 -10.57
C GLU A 9 -22.07 -35.77 -12.09
N LYS A 10 -21.02 -35.08 -12.56
CA LYS A 10 -20.39 -35.36 -13.85
C LYS A 10 -18.87 -35.27 -13.75
N ARG A 11 -18.21 -36.43 -13.89
CA ARG A 11 -16.78 -36.56 -14.20
C ARG A 11 -16.56 -36.13 -15.66
N TYR A 12 -15.54 -35.31 -15.92
CA TYR A 12 -15.10 -34.96 -17.26
C TYR A 12 -14.04 -35.95 -17.75
N ASN A 13 -14.25 -36.53 -18.92
CA ASN A 13 -13.21 -37.23 -19.69
C ASN A 13 -12.85 -36.42 -20.94
N SER A 14 -11.53 -36.32 -21.10
CA SER A 14 -10.64 -35.96 -22.21
C SER A 14 -11.12 -35.89 -23.67
N LEU A 15 -10.48 -34.93 -24.35
CA LEU A 15 -9.98 -34.92 -25.75
C LEU A 15 -11.01 -34.79 -26.89
N LEU A 16 -11.06 -33.57 -27.45
CA LEU A 16 -11.43 -33.31 -28.84
C LEU A 16 -10.25 -32.55 -29.48
N THR A 17 -9.46 -33.25 -30.29
CA THR A 17 -8.46 -32.68 -31.20
C THR A 17 -9.17 -32.27 -32.50
N LEU A 18 -9.02 -31.01 -32.90
CA LEU A 18 -9.40 -30.50 -34.22
C LEU A 18 -8.09 -30.23 -34.98
N ASP A 19 -7.89 -30.94 -36.09
CA ASP A 19 -6.73 -30.77 -36.96
C ASP A 19 -6.88 -29.48 -37.78
N LEU A 20 -5.92 -28.56 -37.63
CA LEU A 20 -5.79 -27.32 -38.41
C LEU A 20 -4.83 -27.53 -39.59
N SER A 21 -5.02 -26.77 -40.67
CA SER A 21 -4.32 -26.96 -41.95
C SER A 21 -2.97 -26.20 -42.03
N ASP A 22 -2.07 -26.64 -42.91
CA ASP A 22 -0.68 -26.16 -43.04
C ASP A 22 -0.55 -24.65 -43.40
N GLU A 23 -1.59 -24.04 -43.98
CA GLU A 23 -1.61 -22.59 -44.25
C GLU A 23 -1.85 -21.76 -42.97
N GLU A 24 -2.57 -22.28 -41.98
CA GLU A 24 -2.75 -21.65 -40.67
C GLU A 24 -1.47 -21.77 -39.81
N GLN A 25 -0.70 -22.85 -39.96
CA GLN A 25 0.61 -23.02 -39.30
C GLN A 25 1.66 -22.03 -39.83
N SER A 26 1.62 -21.70 -41.12
CA SER A 26 2.56 -20.74 -41.72
C SER A 26 2.25 -19.28 -41.34
N GLN A 27 0.97 -18.96 -41.06
CA GLN A 27 0.57 -17.65 -40.52
C GLN A 27 0.90 -17.51 -39.02
N LEU A 28 0.81 -18.60 -38.25
CA LEU A 28 1.27 -18.66 -36.86
C LEU A 28 2.80 -18.44 -36.75
N ALA A 29 3.59 -19.04 -37.66
CA ALA A 29 5.05 -18.86 -37.66
C ALA A 29 5.51 -17.42 -38.03
N GLN A 30 4.68 -16.64 -38.73
CA GLN A 30 4.95 -15.21 -38.97
C GLN A 30 4.47 -14.32 -37.81
N GLN A 31 3.42 -14.72 -37.08
CA GLN A 31 3.03 -14.12 -35.79
C GLN A 31 4.09 -14.33 -34.69
N ASP A 32 4.81 -15.47 -34.70
CA ASP A 32 5.88 -15.79 -33.74
C ASP A 32 7.09 -14.85 -33.80
N HIS A 33 7.30 -14.17 -34.95
CA HIS A 33 8.41 -13.23 -35.10
C HIS A 33 8.09 -11.79 -34.66
N GLU A 34 6.81 -11.43 -34.49
CA GLU A 34 6.36 -10.10 -34.04
C GLU A 34 5.75 -10.10 -32.63
N ALA A 35 5.41 -11.26 -32.07
CA ALA A 35 4.95 -11.43 -30.68
C ALA A 35 6.05 -11.26 -29.60
N SER A 36 7.30 -11.01 -30.02
CA SER A 36 8.47 -10.90 -29.14
C SER A 36 8.67 -9.53 -28.48
N ASP A 37 7.83 -8.53 -28.76
CA ASP A 37 8.04 -7.14 -28.29
C ASP A 37 7.33 -6.77 -26.97
N GLU A 38 6.67 -7.73 -26.30
CA GLU A 38 6.21 -7.60 -24.92
C GLU A 38 7.36 -7.94 -23.93
N GLU A 39 8.51 -7.28 -24.08
CA GLU A 39 9.63 -7.51 -23.19
C GLU A 39 9.50 -6.64 -21.92
N PHE A 40 9.51 -7.31 -20.77
CA PHE A 40 9.60 -6.75 -19.41
C PHE A 40 11.01 -6.99 -18.84
N VAL A 41 11.49 -6.13 -17.94
CA VAL A 41 12.86 -6.18 -17.43
C VAL A 41 13.11 -7.49 -16.69
N VAL A 42 14.03 -8.29 -17.24
CA VAL A 42 14.71 -9.38 -16.55
C VAL A 42 15.95 -8.81 -15.89
N ASP A 43 16.12 -9.08 -14.59
CA ASP A 43 17.32 -8.74 -13.84
C ASP A 43 18.55 -9.43 -14.46
N ALA A 44 19.32 -8.71 -15.27
CA ALA A 44 20.67 -9.11 -15.62
C ALA A 44 21.63 -8.57 -14.56
N GLN A 45 22.10 -9.45 -13.67
CA GLN A 45 23.33 -9.20 -12.93
C GLN A 45 24.47 -9.20 -13.95
N GLN A 46 24.98 -8.03 -14.32
CA GLN A 46 26.28 -7.93 -14.99
C GLN A 46 27.36 -8.09 -13.92
N GLN A 47 28.08 -9.21 -13.98
CA GLN A 47 29.41 -9.33 -13.40
C GLN A 47 30.35 -8.40 -14.18
N GLN A 48 31.12 -7.60 -13.45
CA GLN A 48 32.30 -6.93 -13.97
C GLN A 48 33.32 -8.01 -14.34
N ASP A 49 33.78 -7.99 -15.58
CA ASP A 49 35.12 -8.43 -15.92
C ASP A 49 35.80 -7.22 -16.56
N ASP A 50 36.75 -6.67 -15.81
CA ASP A 50 37.69 -5.66 -16.29
C ASP A 50 38.58 -6.29 -17.36
N GLN A 51 38.62 -5.67 -18.54
CA GLN A 51 39.73 -5.84 -19.46
C GLN A 51 39.87 -4.56 -20.28
N ASP A 52 40.90 -3.79 -19.91
CA ASP A 52 41.47 -2.70 -20.67
C ASP A 52 41.83 -3.17 -22.07
N GLU A 53 41.36 -2.47 -23.10
CA GLU A 53 42.08 -2.34 -24.36
C GLU A 53 41.82 -0.94 -24.92
N LEU A 54 42.83 -0.10 -24.74
CA LEU A 54 43.09 1.11 -25.50
C LEU A 54 43.27 0.73 -26.99
N ASP A 55 42.68 1.50 -27.90
CA ASP A 55 43.45 2.32 -28.86
C ASP A 55 42.61 2.82 -30.05
N LEU A 56 42.57 4.16 -30.13
CA LEU A 56 42.94 5.00 -31.27
C LEU A 56 42.33 4.72 -32.67
N ASP A 57 41.48 5.65 -33.10
CA ASP A 57 41.23 5.97 -34.50
C ASP A 57 42.50 6.50 -35.19
N PRO A 58 42.69 6.16 -36.47
CA PRO A 58 43.14 7.17 -37.43
C PRO A 58 42.25 7.25 -38.68
N ARG A 59 42.07 8.50 -39.12
CA ARG A 59 41.32 8.94 -40.29
C ARG A 59 42.06 8.64 -41.61
N ASP A 60 41.25 8.43 -42.65
CA ASP A 60 41.36 8.88 -44.05
C ASP A 60 42.70 8.77 -44.83
N LEU A 61 42.70 7.95 -45.90
CA LEU A 61 42.82 8.37 -47.32
C LEU A 61 43.16 7.21 -48.30
N SER A 62 42.30 7.08 -49.31
CA SER A 62 42.55 6.79 -50.75
C SER A 62 43.44 5.63 -51.26
N ASP A 63 42.82 4.84 -52.14
CA ASP A 63 43.19 4.55 -53.55
C ASP A 63 43.59 3.11 -53.99
N LEU A 64 42.88 2.67 -55.06
CA LEU A 64 43.20 1.71 -56.13
C LEU A 64 43.54 0.23 -55.84
N GLY A 65 42.86 -0.67 -56.58
CA GLY A 65 43.51 -1.88 -57.10
C GLY A 65 42.69 -3.17 -57.09
N SER A 66 42.05 -3.47 -58.21
CA SER A 66 41.41 -4.73 -58.60
C SER A 66 42.27 -6.00 -58.46
N GLN A 67 41.70 -7.12 -58.00
CA GLN A 67 41.48 -8.36 -58.79
C GLN A 67 40.96 -9.53 -57.95
N ALA A 68 40.20 -10.39 -58.62
CA ALA A 68 39.31 -11.42 -58.07
C ALA A 68 39.99 -12.75 -57.76
N GLY A 69 39.39 -13.54 -56.84
CA GLY A 69 39.35 -15.00 -56.99
C GLY A 69 39.63 -15.86 -55.75
N LYS A 70 38.55 -16.25 -55.06
CA LYS A 70 38.33 -17.49 -54.27
C LYS A 70 39.16 -17.74 -53.00
N LYS A 71 38.49 -17.65 -51.84
CA LYS A 71 38.50 -18.67 -50.75
C LYS A 71 37.48 -18.36 -49.64
N SER A 72 36.77 -19.42 -49.23
CA SER A 72 36.07 -19.67 -47.95
C SER A 72 35.18 -18.57 -47.34
N GLU A 73 33.86 -18.80 -47.34
CA GLU A 73 32.89 -18.04 -46.54
C GLU A 73 33.17 -18.17 -45.03
N PRO A 74 33.39 -17.06 -44.30
CA PRO A 74 33.23 -17.03 -42.86
C PRO A 74 31.75 -16.80 -42.50
N LYS A 75 31.31 -17.45 -41.43
CA LYS A 75 29.97 -17.37 -40.84
C LYS A 75 29.40 -15.95 -40.85
N ARG A 76 28.24 -15.78 -41.50
CA ARG A 76 27.41 -14.56 -41.47
C ARG A 76 27.25 -14.06 -40.02
N LYS A 77 27.89 -12.92 -39.70
CA LYS A 77 27.49 -12.06 -38.59
C LYS A 77 26.05 -11.62 -38.85
N LYS A 78 25.15 -11.85 -37.89
CA LYS A 78 23.77 -11.34 -37.92
C LYS A 78 23.83 -9.82 -38.07
N ASN A 79 23.09 -9.29 -39.06
CA ASN A 79 22.96 -7.86 -39.33
C ASN A 79 22.58 -7.10 -38.05
N LYS A 80 23.38 -6.09 -37.69
CA LYS A 80 22.89 -4.96 -36.88
C LYS A 80 21.79 -4.29 -37.71
N ARG A 81 20.53 -4.36 -37.26
CA ARG A 81 19.48 -3.48 -37.80
C ARG A 81 19.89 -2.05 -37.45
N SER A 82 20.29 -1.28 -38.46
CA SER A 82 20.41 0.17 -38.37
C SER A 82 19.00 0.74 -38.23
N TRP A 83 18.70 1.36 -37.10
CA TRP A 83 17.47 2.13 -36.95
C TRP A 83 17.81 3.57 -37.36
N GLU A 84 17.51 3.92 -38.60
CA GLU A 84 17.31 5.32 -38.94
C GLU A 84 16.03 5.79 -38.22
N PRO A 85 16.05 6.93 -37.52
CA PRO A 85 14.86 7.43 -36.85
C PRO A 85 13.84 7.83 -37.92
N ASN A 86 12.64 7.27 -37.86
CA ASN A 86 11.52 7.72 -38.68
C ASN A 86 11.35 9.23 -38.49
N ALA A 87 11.66 10.01 -39.54
CA ALA A 87 11.49 11.45 -39.64
C ALA A 87 10.01 11.86 -39.79
N ALA A 88 9.15 11.29 -38.95
CA ALA A 88 7.76 11.67 -38.81
C ALA A 88 7.47 11.83 -37.32
N ALA A 89 7.98 12.91 -36.74
CA ALA A 89 7.40 13.48 -35.54
C ALA A 89 5.99 13.94 -35.90
N THR A 90 5.03 13.02 -35.80
CA THR A 90 3.60 13.32 -35.96
C THR A 90 3.23 14.37 -34.93
N SER A 91 2.59 15.44 -35.38
CA SER A 91 2.20 16.57 -34.52
C SER A 91 1.44 16.07 -33.29
N LEU A 92 1.65 16.70 -32.14
CA LEU A 92 1.08 16.34 -30.83
C LEU A 92 -0.48 16.26 -30.78
N SER A 93 -1.15 16.55 -31.90
CA SER A 93 -2.59 16.75 -32.04
C SER A 93 -3.28 15.69 -32.92
N GLU A 94 -2.54 14.76 -33.53
CA GLU A 94 -3.12 13.79 -34.46
C GLU A 94 -3.51 12.49 -33.75
N VAL A 95 -4.83 12.23 -33.66
CA VAL A 95 -5.37 11.02 -33.04
C VAL A 95 -5.18 9.84 -33.99
N GLN A 96 -4.41 8.83 -33.54
CA GLN A 96 -4.19 7.61 -34.31
C GLN A 96 -5.51 6.85 -34.53
N PRO A 97 -5.71 6.25 -35.72
CA PRO A 97 -6.92 5.49 -36.02
C PRO A 97 -7.04 4.25 -35.13
N TYR A 98 -8.28 3.95 -34.70
CA TYR A 98 -8.58 2.82 -33.83
C TYR A 98 -8.40 1.50 -34.60
N PRO A 99 -7.61 0.52 -34.10
CA PRO A 99 -7.46 -0.77 -34.77
C PRO A 99 -8.79 -1.53 -34.78
N THR A 100 -9.22 -1.99 -35.95
CA THR A 100 -10.47 -2.74 -36.15
C THR A 100 -10.32 -4.25 -35.98
N ASP A 101 -9.10 -4.75 -35.76
CA ASP A 101 -8.80 -6.17 -35.64
C ASP A 101 -8.87 -6.65 -34.18
N PRO A 102 -9.82 -7.55 -33.81
CA PRO A 102 -9.97 -8.07 -32.46
C PRO A 102 -8.81 -8.97 -31.98
N GLY A 103 -7.93 -9.43 -32.87
CA GLY A 103 -6.73 -10.21 -32.51
C GLY A 103 -5.50 -9.37 -32.13
N ALA A 104 -5.50 -8.09 -32.49
CA ALA A 104 -4.43 -7.18 -32.13
C ALA A 104 -4.55 -6.79 -30.65
N LYS A 105 -3.73 -7.41 -29.78
CA LYS A 105 -3.59 -7.08 -28.34
C LYS A 105 -3.08 -5.65 -28.08
N TRP A 106 -3.00 -4.78 -29.09
CA TRP A 106 -2.56 -3.38 -28.97
C TRP A 106 -3.57 -2.47 -28.26
N THR A 107 -4.79 -2.94 -27.99
CA THR A 107 -5.85 -2.06 -27.46
C THR A 107 -5.64 -1.58 -26.02
N ARG A 108 -4.59 -2.05 -25.32
CA ARG A 108 -4.31 -1.71 -23.91
C ARG A 108 -2.84 -1.35 -23.61
N THR A 109 -2.04 -1.04 -24.62
CA THR A 109 -0.64 -0.63 -24.41
C THR A 109 -0.55 0.86 -24.09
N TYR A 110 0.26 1.23 -23.10
CA TYR A 110 0.50 2.62 -22.73
C TYR A 110 1.10 3.40 -23.92
N ALA A 111 0.32 4.34 -24.46
CA ALA A 111 0.77 5.29 -25.46
C ALA A 111 1.08 6.63 -24.78
N GLY A 112 2.31 6.77 -24.28
CA GLY A 112 2.78 8.03 -23.71
C GLY A 112 4.28 8.24 -23.87
N PRO A 113 4.78 9.39 -23.35
CA PRO A 113 6.16 9.81 -23.54
C PRO A 113 7.16 8.96 -22.76
N VAL A 114 6.73 8.31 -21.68
CA VAL A 114 7.58 7.42 -20.88
C VAL A 114 7.71 6.07 -21.56
N LYS A 115 8.93 5.67 -21.91
CA LYS A 115 9.23 4.36 -22.48
C LYS A 115 9.85 3.46 -21.42
N ARG A 116 9.93 2.17 -21.70
CA ARG A 116 10.55 1.18 -20.80
C ARG A 116 12.01 1.52 -20.48
N TRP A 117 12.76 2.04 -21.44
CA TRP A 117 14.15 2.44 -21.30
C TRP A 117 14.33 3.88 -20.81
N THR A 118 13.25 4.57 -20.42
CA THR A 118 13.37 5.87 -19.76
C THR A 118 14.14 5.68 -18.45
N ARG A 119 15.29 6.35 -18.33
CA ARG A 119 16.13 6.31 -17.14
C ARG A 119 15.32 6.70 -15.91
N LEU A 120 15.55 6.01 -14.79
CA LEU A 120 14.76 6.20 -13.58
C LEU A 120 14.85 7.63 -13.04
N GLU A 121 16.05 8.20 -13.02
CA GLU A 121 16.29 9.60 -12.64
C GLU A 121 15.45 10.53 -13.50
N TYR A 122 15.52 10.38 -14.83
CA TYR A 122 14.71 11.17 -15.75
C TYR A 122 13.19 10.98 -15.56
N LEU A 123 12.74 9.77 -15.23
CA LEU A 123 11.34 9.49 -14.90
C LEU A 123 10.88 10.27 -13.66
N ILE A 124 11.69 10.27 -12.61
CA ILE A 124 11.39 10.89 -11.33
C ILE A 124 11.45 12.42 -11.49
N ASP A 125 12.58 12.93 -11.99
CA ASP A 125 12.88 14.36 -12.03
C ASP A 125 12.06 15.10 -13.09
N THR A 126 11.77 14.47 -14.22
CA THR A 126 11.09 15.14 -15.35
C THR A 126 9.60 14.82 -15.39
N TYR A 127 9.21 13.55 -15.22
CA TYR A 127 7.82 13.16 -15.43
C TYR A 127 6.99 13.10 -14.15
N TRP A 128 7.54 12.70 -13.00
CA TRP A 128 6.76 12.57 -11.77
C TRP A 128 6.56 13.92 -11.08
N PHE A 129 7.66 14.58 -10.73
CA PHE A 129 7.60 15.87 -10.03
C PHE A 129 7.50 17.06 -10.99
N GLY A 130 7.94 16.89 -12.24
CA GLY A 130 7.92 17.92 -13.27
C GLY A 130 9.22 18.72 -13.33
N ASP A 131 9.35 19.53 -14.37
CA ASP A 131 10.52 20.33 -14.70
C ASP A 131 10.63 21.66 -13.95
N GLU A 132 9.56 22.10 -13.27
CA GLU A 132 9.55 23.30 -12.46
C GLU A 132 10.57 23.21 -11.30
N LYS A 133 11.52 24.15 -11.25
CA LYS A 133 12.60 24.20 -10.25
C LYS A 133 12.09 24.06 -8.81
N ASN A 134 11.03 24.79 -8.45
CA ASN A 134 10.45 24.76 -7.11
C ASN A 134 9.94 23.34 -6.73
N ARG A 135 9.47 22.55 -7.69
CA ARG A 135 8.99 21.18 -7.41
C ARG A 135 10.12 20.20 -7.22
N ARG A 136 11.25 20.41 -7.90
CA ARG A 136 12.47 19.62 -7.70
C ARG A 136 13.06 19.88 -6.33
N GLU A 137 13.15 21.14 -5.91
CA GLU A 137 13.62 21.49 -4.56
C GLU A 137 12.80 20.81 -3.46
N ILE A 138 11.46 20.81 -3.58
CA ILE A 138 10.57 20.08 -2.65
C ILE A 138 10.80 18.57 -2.71
N ALA A 139 10.97 18.01 -3.90
CA ALA A 139 11.24 16.58 -4.07
C ALA A 139 12.58 16.20 -3.43
N ASP A 140 13.66 16.94 -3.72
CA ASP A 140 14.99 16.75 -3.16
C ASP A 140 14.99 16.81 -1.64
N ASP A 141 14.22 17.73 -1.04
CA ASP A 141 14.00 17.79 0.40
C ASP A 141 13.34 16.51 0.94
N PHE A 142 12.33 15.96 0.25
CA PHE A 142 11.74 14.68 0.65
C PHE A 142 12.68 13.49 0.46
N PHE A 143 13.50 13.50 -0.59
CA PHE A 143 14.57 12.51 -0.77
C PHE A 143 15.56 12.58 0.37
N GLY A 144 16.07 13.76 0.71
CA GLY A 144 16.98 13.95 1.85
C GLY A 144 16.39 13.46 3.17
N LEU A 145 15.11 13.74 3.42
CA LEU A 145 14.44 13.39 4.68
C LEU A 145 14.13 11.90 4.82
N TRP A 146 13.63 11.25 3.76
CA TRP A 146 13.06 9.90 3.88
C TRP A 146 13.90 8.80 3.23
N PHE A 147 14.77 9.11 2.27
CA PHE A 147 15.44 8.08 1.46
C PHE A 147 16.35 7.16 2.27
N TYR A 148 17.00 7.69 3.30
CA TYR A 148 17.92 6.93 4.16
C TYR A 148 17.22 5.98 5.13
N TYR A 149 15.92 6.18 5.37
CA TYR A 149 15.11 5.34 6.25
C TYR A 149 14.38 4.28 5.43
N GLU A 150 14.93 3.06 5.39
CA GLU A 150 14.44 2.03 4.47
C GLU A 150 13.06 1.45 4.85
N LEU A 151 12.77 1.30 6.15
CA LEU A 151 11.65 0.47 6.62
C LEU A 151 10.60 1.22 7.41
N LEU A 152 11.02 2.09 8.34
CA LEU A 152 10.15 2.82 9.26
C LEU A 152 10.54 4.30 9.31
N PRO A 153 9.59 5.20 9.59
CA PRO A 153 9.87 6.63 9.63
C PRO A 153 10.73 7.03 10.85
N PRO A 154 11.57 8.07 10.72
CA PRO A 154 12.23 8.69 11.88
C PRO A 154 11.24 9.41 12.80
N LYS A 155 11.60 9.49 14.09
CA LYS A 155 10.96 10.40 15.05
C LYS A 155 11.48 11.81 14.82
N LEU A 156 10.59 12.73 14.45
CA LEU A 156 10.93 14.12 14.16
C LEU A 156 10.58 15.02 15.36
N PRO A 157 11.53 15.79 15.92
CA PRO A 157 11.26 16.74 17.00
C PRO A 157 10.27 17.84 16.60
N GLN A 158 9.46 18.34 17.55
CA GLN A 158 8.39 19.30 17.27
C GLN A 158 8.85 20.61 16.59
N GLU A 159 10.05 21.08 16.92
CA GLU A 159 10.60 22.35 16.42
C GLU A 159 11.59 22.14 15.27
N SER A 160 11.68 20.92 14.72
CA SER A 160 12.57 20.67 13.60
C SER A 160 11.96 21.20 12.29
N ASN A 161 12.82 21.79 11.45
CA ASN A 161 12.43 22.16 10.09
C ASN A 161 11.93 20.92 9.29
N GLU A 162 12.44 19.74 9.62
CA GLU A 162 12.04 18.46 9.04
C GLU A 162 10.57 18.13 9.31
N LEU A 163 10.06 18.42 10.51
CA LEU A 163 8.67 18.16 10.86
C LEU A 163 7.70 19.05 10.07
N GLU A 164 8.03 20.33 9.91
CA GLU A 164 7.20 21.25 9.11
C GLU A 164 7.20 20.83 7.64
N ARG A 165 8.35 20.41 7.09
CA ARG A 165 8.43 19.83 5.74
C ARG A 165 7.60 18.55 5.60
N ALA A 166 7.62 17.67 6.60
CA ALA A 166 6.88 16.43 6.62
C ALA A 166 5.35 16.65 6.57
N ARG A 167 4.84 17.70 7.25
CA ARG A 167 3.42 17.92 7.48
C ARG A 167 2.63 18.20 6.19
N ASN A 168 3.12 19.10 5.32
CA ASN A 168 2.45 19.47 4.06
C ASN A 168 3.43 20.04 3.02
N GLY A 169 4.57 19.39 2.72
CA GLY A 169 5.61 20.01 1.90
C GLY A 169 5.22 20.42 0.46
N TRP A 170 4.11 19.91 -0.10
CA TRP A 170 3.57 20.39 -1.39
C TRP A 170 2.64 21.61 -1.28
N MET A 171 2.29 22.02 -0.07
CA MET A 171 1.42 23.16 0.22
C MET A 171 2.23 24.33 0.80
N PRO A 172 1.75 25.58 0.69
CA PRO A 172 2.36 26.70 1.39
C PRO A 172 2.36 26.50 2.91
N ASP A 173 3.35 27.05 3.62
CA ASP A 173 3.46 26.96 5.09
C ASP A 173 2.19 27.44 5.82
N THR A 174 1.49 28.43 5.25
CA THR A 174 0.24 28.98 5.80
C THR A 174 -0.97 28.06 5.61
N PHE A 175 -0.87 26.99 4.81
CA PHE A 175 -2.00 26.15 4.41
C PHE A 175 -2.80 25.58 5.57
N THR A 176 -2.11 25.14 6.62
CA THR A 176 -2.75 24.56 7.81
C THR A 176 -3.61 25.61 8.51
N GLN A 177 -3.07 26.82 8.71
CA GLN A 177 -3.79 27.94 9.34
C GLN A 177 -4.94 28.41 8.45
N ASP A 178 -4.68 28.61 7.15
CA ASP A 178 -5.70 29.04 6.18
C ASP A 178 -6.88 28.06 6.11
N SER A 179 -6.60 26.76 6.15
CA SER A 179 -7.63 25.71 6.15
C SER A 179 -8.48 25.75 7.42
N GLN A 180 -7.87 26.01 8.58
CA GLN A 180 -8.57 26.15 9.86
C GLN A 180 -9.45 27.40 9.90
N GLU A 181 -8.95 28.54 9.45
CA GLU A 181 -9.73 29.78 9.39
C GLU A 181 -10.91 29.66 8.42
N ARG A 182 -10.68 29.04 7.25
CA ARG A 182 -11.73 28.76 6.26
C ARG A 182 -12.77 27.80 6.82
N PHE A 183 -12.34 26.76 7.54
CA PHE A 183 -13.25 25.84 8.21
C PHE A 183 -14.10 26.56 9.24
N SER A 184 -13.49 27.37 10.10
CA SER A 184 -14.18 28.14 11.14
C SER A 184 -15.22 29.10 10.52
N ARG A 185 -14.83 29.86 9.49
CA ARG A 185 -15.74 30.74 8.75
C ARG A 185 -16.88 29.99 8.07
N TRP A 186 -16.58 28.86 7.43
CA TRP A 186 -17.58 28.01 6.80
C TRP A 186 -18.54 27.41 7.83
N TYR A 187 -18.03 26.95 8.97
CA TYR A 187 -18.82 26.35 10.03
C TYR A 187 -19.76 27.38 10.68
N GLN A 188 -19.29 28.60 10.94
CA GLN A 188 -20.14 29.71 11.41
C GLN A 188 -21.25 30.05 10.41
N ARG A 189 -20.95 30.03 9.11
CA ARG A 189 -21.97 30.20 8.07
C ARG A 189 -22.97 29.04 8.02
N TYR A 190 -22.50 27.81 8.23
CA TYR A 190 -23.39 26.65 8.36
C TYR A 190 -24.32 26.83 9.58
N LEU A 191 -23.80 27.23 10.74
CA LEU A 191 -24.59 27.49 11.93
C LEU A 191 -25.64 28.58 11.74
N SER A 192 -25.36 29.62 10.96
CA SER A 192 -26.34 30.68 10.68
C SER A 192 -27.40 30.29 9.65
N THR A 193 -27.10 29.33 8.78
CA THR A 193 -28.00 28.90 7.70
C THR A 193 -28.77 27.63 8.04
N ARG A 194 -28.29 26.82 9.00
CA ARG A 194 -28.90 25.53 9.33
C ARG A 194 -30.30 25.72 9.90
N THR A 195 -31.23 24.91 9.42
CA THR A 195 -32.62 24.90 9.89
C THR A 195 -32.84 23.82 10.95
N VAL A 196 -32.10 22.71 10.87
CA VAL A 196 -32.20 21.57 11.80
C VAL A 196 -30.79 21.25 12.32
N PRO A 197 -30.55 21.34 13.64
CA PRO A 197 -29.28 20.92 14.24
C PRO A 197 -29.16 19.40 14.30
N GLN A 198 -27.95 18.89 14.56
CA GLN A 198 -27.78 17.48 14.93
C GLN A 198 -28.57 17.20 16.22
N GLU A 199 -29.48 16.23 16.17
CA GLU A 199 -30.27 15.79 17.31
C GLU A 199 -29.61 14.59 17.98
N SER A 200 -29.30 14.74 19.26
CA SER A 200 -28.68 13.68 20.05
C SER A 200 -29.13 13.69 21.49
N THR A 201 -29.08 12.51 22.10
CA THR A 201 -29.50 12.31 23.49
C THR A 201 -28.44 11.50 24.25
N LEU A 202 -28.14 11.91 25.47
CA LEU A 202 -27.25 11.14 26.33
C LEU A 202 -27.97 9.88 26.81
N VAL A 203 -27.27 8.76 26.75
CA VAL A 203 -27.79 7.44 27.11
C VAL A 203 -27.00 6.87 28.26
N ASP A 204 -27.67 6.08 29.11
CA ASP A 204 -27.00 5.35 30.17
C ASP A 204 -26.14 4.22 29.61
N LYS A 205 -25.01 3.96 30.26
CA LYS A 205 -24.05 2.90 29.92
C LYS A 205 -24.76 1.55 29.78
N ALA A 206 -25.68 1.21 30.69
CA ALA A 206 -26.42 -0.05 30.63
C ALA A 206 -27.25 -0.21 29.36
N LYS A 207 -27.91 0.86 28.88
CA LYS A 207 -28.67 0.85 27.63
C LYS A 207 -27.74 0.76 26.42
N ALA A 208 -26.64 1.51 26.41
CA ALA A 208 -25.65 1.48 25.32
C ALA A 208 -25.04 0.08 25.16
N PHE A 209 -24.62 -0.55 26.26
CA PHE A 209 -24.03 -1.89 26.26
C PHE A 209 -25.02 -2.99 25.88
N ARG A 210 -26.31 -2.81 26.15
CA ARG A 210 -27.33 -3.82 25.83
C ARG A 210 -27.70 -3.85 24.37
N TRP A 211 -27.75 -2.70 23.71
CA TRP A 211 -28.36 -2.57 22.38
C TRP A 211 -27.35 -2.23 21.27
N PHE A 212 -26.29 -1.49 21.58
CA PHE A 212 -25.42 -0.93 20.55
C PHE A 212 -24.01 -1.50 20.60
N LEU A 213 -23.46 -1.69 21.80
CA LEU A 213 -22.10 -2.21 21.92
C LEU A 213 -22.08 -3.72 21.66
N PRO A 214 -21.24 -4.21 20.74
CA PRO A 214 -20.95 -5.62 20.65
C PRO A 214 -20.45 -6.15 21.99
N GLN A 215 -21.07 -7.23 22.47
CA GLN A 215 -20.60 -7.92 23.68
C GLN A 215 -19.69 -9.07 23.26
N ALA A 216 -18.45 -9.02 23.73
CA ALA A 216 -17.58 -10.19 23.63
C ALA A 216 -18.06 -11.24 24.64
N GLU A 217 -18.42 -12.43 24.16
CA GLU A 217 -18.82 -13.56 25.02
C GLU A 217 -17.59 -14.15 25.72
N GLY A 218 -17.11 -13.45 26.75
CA GLY A 218 -16.04 -13.95 27.61
C GLY A 218 -14.67 -13.29 27.44
N GLU A 219 -13.69 -13.85 28.15
CA GLU A 219 -12.30 -13.37 28.14
C GLU A 219 -11.51 -13.96 26.97
N MET A 220 -10.49 -13.24 26.52
CA MET A 220 -9.60 -13.70 25.47
C MET A 220 -8.21 -13.95 26.04
N SER A 221 -7.71 -15.17 25.84
CA SER A 221 -6.33 -15.54 26.16
C SER A 221 -5.41 -15.03 25.06
N ILE A 222 -4.30 -14.40 25.44
CA ILE A 222 -3.33 -13.81 24.53
C ILE A 222 -1.93 -14.29 24.89
N LEU A 223 -1.25 -14.88 23.92
CA LEU A 223 0.16 -15.22 24.01
C LEU A 223 1.00 -14.03 23.53
N LEU A 224 1.71 -13.39 24.46
CA LEU A 224 2.57 -12.24 24.22
C LEU A 224 4.01 -12.51 24.65
N GLY A 225 4.94 -11.75 24.07
CA GLY A 225 6.36 -11.83 24.39
C GLY A 225 7.17 -12.56 23.33
N HIS A 226 8.46 -12.72 23.62
CA HIS A 226 9.43 -13.30 22.70
C HIS A 226 9.01 -14.71 22.24
N VAL A 227 9.20 -15.02 20.96
CA VAL A 227 8.73 -16.28 20.34
C VAL A 227 9.18 -17.54 21.09
N SER A 228 10.37 -17.53 21.69
CA SER A 228 10.89 -18.65 22.50
C SER A 228 10.26 -18.79 23.89
N ASN A 229 9.61 -17.76 24.42
CA ASN A 229 9.08 -17.72 25.78
C ASN A 229 7.86 -16.78 25.87
N GLN A 230 6.79 -17.14 25.16
CA GLN A 230 5.54 -16.37 25.21
C GLN A 230 4.79 -16.68 26.49
N GLN A 231 4.28 -15.64 27.14
CA GLN A 231 3.44 -15.73 28.34
C GLN A 231 1.97 -15.54 27.98
N GLU A 232 1.11 -16.24 28.71
CA GLU A 232 -0.33 -16.10 28.57
C GLU A 232 -0.86 -14.94 29.42
N HIS A 233 -1.61 -14.05 28.79
CA HIS A 233 -2.32 -12.95 29.43
C HIS A 233 -3.80 -13.04 29.09
N HIS A 234 -4.64 -12.63 30.03
CA HIS A 234 -6.09 -12.59 29.81
C HIS A 234 -6.52 -11.13 29.67
N ILE A 235 -7.31 -10.84 28.64
CA ILE A 235 -7.88 -9.51 28.40
C ILE A 235 -9.40 -9.60 28.41
N LYS A 236 -10.04 -8.62 29.07
CA LYS A 236 -11.48 -8.37 28.95
C LYS A 236 -11.74 -7.23 27.98
N GLN A 237 -12.94 -7.20 27.43
CA GLN A 237 -13.43 -6.07 26.63
C GLN A 237 -13.19 -4.73 27.35
N GLY A 238 -12.61 -3.79 26.63
CA GLY A 238 -12.29 -2.43 27.08
C GLY A 238 -10.98 -2.31 27.87
N GLN A 239 -10.28 -3.42 28.13
CA GLN A 239 -8.95 -3.39 28.75
C GLN A 239 -7.85 -3.28 27.70
N GLY A 240 -6.76 -2.63 28.07
CA GLY A 240 -5.56 -2.52 27.24
C GLY A 240 -4.32 -3.00 27.97
N ILE A 241 -3.52 -3.85 27.32
CA ILE A 241 -2.22 -4.31 27.81
C ILE A 241 -1.13 -3.41 27.20
N PRO A 242 -0.39 -2.63 28.00
CA PRO A 242 0.76 -1.87 27.51
C PRO A 242 1.93 -2.81 27.19
N PHE A 243 2.71 -2.49 26.15
CA PHE A 243 3.92 -3.22 25.80
C PHE A 243 5.08 -2.28 25.46
N SER A 244 6.31 -2.76 25.65
CA SER A 244 7.54 -2.02 25.33
C SER A 244 7.80 -1.89 23.83
N ASP A 245 8.78 -1.10 23.41
CA ASP A 245 9.21 -1.05 22.00
C ASP A 245 9.64 -2.42 21.44
N SER A 246 10.20 -3.28 22.29
CA SER A 246 10.50 -4.68 21.96
C SER A 246 9.25 -5.57 21.90
N GLY A 247 8.08 -5.05 22.26
CA GLY A 247 6.77 -5.69 22.33
C GLY A 247 6.58 -6.65 23.50
N LEU A 248 7.38 -6.51 24.56
CA LEU A 248 7.20 -7.25 25.80
C LEU A 248 6.12 -6.55 26.65
N PRO A 249 5.21 -7.27 27.30
CA PRO A 249 4.22 -6.65 28.19
C PRO A 249 4.92 -5.88 29.31
N LEU A 250 4.46 -4.65 29.58
CA LEU A 250 4.96 -3.87 30.70
C LEU A 250 4.25 -4.32 31.97
N GLU A 251 4.97 -4.97 32.89
CA GLU A 251 4.45 -5.28 34.22
C GLU A 251 4.22 -3.99 35.02
N LYS A 252 3.19 -4.00 35.88
CA LYS A 252 2.79 -2.83 36.70
C LYS A 252 3.89 -2.38 37.68
N ASP A 253 4.83 -3.25 38.01
CA ASP A 253 5.90 -2.99 38.97
C ASP A 253 7.29 -3.07 38.30
N GLY A 254 7.92 -1.91 38.11
CA GLY A 254 9.37 -1.79 38.34
C GLY A 254 10.34 -1.63 37.16
N ASN A 255 9.97 -1.85 35.90
CA ASN A 255 10.92 -1.62 34.80
C ASN A 255 10.85 -0.20 34.22
N LEU A 256 11.33 0.77 35.01
CA LEU A 256 11.54 2.19 34.64
C LEU A 256 12.47 2.40 33.42
N ARG A 257 13.03 1.34 32.83
CA ARG A 257 13.93 1.40 31.66
C ARG A 257 13.26 1.08 30.32
N LEU A 258 12.09 0.43 30.32
CA LEU A 258 11.43 0.03 29.08
C LEU A 258 10.42 1.12 28.69
N GLN A 259 10.69 1.80 27.58
CA GLN A 259 9.78 2.77 27.00
C GLN A 259 8.53 2.07 26.45
N ASN A 260 7.38 2.74 26.56
CA ASN A 260 6.11 2.22 26.10
C ASN A 260 6.01 2.30 24.57
N GLY A 261 6.04 1.14 23.92
CA GLY A 261 5.94 0.99 22.47
C GLY A 261 4.51 0.88 21.96
N GLY A 262 3.52 0.77 22.85
CA GLY A 262 2.13 0.74 22.44
C GLY A 262 1.16 0.02 23.37
N PHE A 263 -0.03 -0.26 22.85
CA PHE A 263 -1.11 -0.93 23.56
C PHE A 263 -1.76 -2.00 22.70
N LEU A 264 -2.14 -3.11 23.34
CA LEU A 264 -3.04 -4.10 22.78
C LEU A 264 -4.40 -3.98 23.49
N LEU A 265 -5.42 -3.55 22.76
CA LEU A 265 -6.75 -3.23 23.28
C LEU A 265 -7.78 -4.23 22.74
N ASP A 266 -8.68 -4.73 23.59
CA ASP A 266 -9.87 -5.46 23.13
C ASP A 266 -11.07 -4.50 23.06
N VAL A 267 -11.59 -4.23 21.86
CA VAL A 267 -12.74 -3.34 21.68
C VAL A 267 -14.10 -4.05 21.75
N GLY A 268 -14.09 -5.39 21.82
CA GLY A 268 -15.28 -6.24 21.99
C GLY A 268 -16.00 -6.67 20.72
N GLY A 269 -15.50 -6.31 19.53
CA GLY A 269 -16.10 -6.67 18.25
C GLY A 269 -15.15 -6.46 17.08
N ILE A 270 -15.60 -6.76 15.86
CA ILE A 270 -14.77 -6.62 14.66
C ILE A 270 -14.74 -5.15 14.23
N VAL A 271 -13.55 -4.58 14.11
CA VAL A 271 -13.38 -3.21 13.61
C VAL A 271 -13.38 -3.22 12.09
N LEU A 272 -14.35 -2.56 11.45
CA LEU A 272 -14.40 -2.46 9.98
C LEU A 272 -13.63 -1.27 9.42
N SER A 273 -13.58 -0.18 10.18
CA SER A 273 -12.93 1.06 9.76
C SER A 273 -12.41 1.79 10.99
N MET A 274 -11.23 2.39 10.88
CA MET A 274 -10.61 3.18 11.94
C MET A 274 -9.95 4.43 11.36
N GLY A 275 -9.82 5.47 12.17
CA GLY A 275 -9.10 6.68 11.77
C GLY A 275 -8.77 7.57 12.95
N TRP A 276 -7.53 8.06 12.98
CA TRP A 276 -7.07 9.06 13.94
C TRP A 276 -7.65 10.43 13.60
N ALA A 277 -8.09 11.16 14.61
CA ALA A 277 -8.60 12.52 14.44
C ALA A 277 -7.44 13.46 14.07
N PRO A 278 -7.58 14.31 13.04
CA PRO A 278 -6.64 15.38 12.76
C PRO A 278 -6.70 16.44 13.88
N VAL A 279 -5.61 16.60 14.64
CA VAL A 279 -5.50 17.53 15.77
C VAL A 279 -4.17 18.27 15.71
N LYS A 280 -4.22 19.57 16.00
CA LYS A 280 -3.04 20.45 16.11
C LYS A 280 -2.76 20.77 17.58
N GLY A 281 -1.48 20.71 17.95
CA GLY A 281 -0.96 21.10 19.26
C GLY A 281 -0.84 19.94 20.25
N GLN A 282 -0.54 20.29 21.52
CA GLN A 282 -0.41 19.35 22.64
C GLN A 282 -1.78 18.84 23.09
N ALA A 283 -2.41 18.03 22.25
CA ALA A 283 -3.69 17.41 22.53
C ALA A 283 -3.55 15.90 22.51
N ASP A 284 -4.26 15.26 23.44
CA ASP A 284 -4.42 13.81 23.45
C ASP A 284 -4.93 13.32 22.09
N GLN A 285 -4.37 12.20 21.64
CA GLN A 285 -4.66 11.62 20.34
C GLN A 285 -5.97 10.84 20.42
N LEU A 286 -6.85 11.03 19.44
CA LEU A 286 -8.15 10.38 19.39
C LEU A 286 -8.22 9.41 18.22
N LEU A 287 -8.67 8.19 18.48
CA LEU A 287 -8.92 7.16 17.47
C LEU A 287 -10.41 6.83 17.44
N ALA A 288 -11.07 7.07 16.31
CA ALA A 288 -12.40 6.54 16.07
C ALA A 288 -12.32 5.12 15.50
N MET A 289 -13.25 4.25 15.91
CA MET A 289 -13.38 2.88 15.44
C MET A 289 -14.86 2.54 15.20
N SER A 290 -15.18 2.06 14.00
CA SER A 290 -16.45 1.39 13.72
C SER A 290 -16.35 -0.06 14.14
N VAL A 291 -17.23 -0.51 15.03
CA VAL A 291 -17.18 -1.85 15.61
C VAL A 291 -18.51 -2.57 15.38
N ILE A 292 -18.44 -3.77 14.82
CA ILE A 292 -19.61 -4.65 14.59
C ILE A 292 -19.53 -5.91 15.48
N PRO A 293 -20.67 -6.56 15.78
CA PRO A 293 -20.70 -7.87 16.40
C PRO A 293 -19.99 -8.96 15.57
N TYR A 294 -19.48 -9.99 16.25
CA TYR A 294 -18.88 -11.15 15.58
C TYR A 294 -19.91 -11.96 14.76
N SER A 295 -21.18 -11.98 15.21
CA SER A 295 -22.29 -12.64 14.52
C SER A 295 -22.46 -12.15 13.08
N ASP A 296 -22.22 -10.87 12.83
CA ASP A 296 -22.44 -10.25 11.52
C ASP A 296 -21.54 -10.83 10.42
N GLN A 297 -20.40 -11.44 10.81
CA GLN A 297 -19.45 -12.09 9.91
C GLN A 297 -19.14 -13.53 10.30
N ALA A 298 -20.00 -14.13 11.13
CA ALA A 298 -19.88 -15.53 11.49
C ALA A 298 -20.23 -16.44 10.30
N PHE A 299 -19.64 -17.63 10.27
CA PHE A 299 -19.99 -18.64 9.29
C PHE A 299 -21.25 -19.39 9.74
N TYR A 300 -22.34 -19.23 8.99
CA TYR A 300 -23.59 -19.95 9.22
C TYR A 300 -23.72 -21.09 8.20
N LYS A 301 -23.91 -22.33 8.67
CA LYS A 301 -24.18 -23.48 7.80
C LYS A 301 -25.53 -23.32 7.10
N ASP A 302 -26.53 -22.87 7.84
CA ASP A 302 -27.85 -22.54 7.33
C ASP A 302 -27.98 -21.02 7.17
N LEU A 303 -28.19 -20.57 5.94
CA LEU A 303 -28.33 -19.14 5.62
C LEU A 303 -29.53 -18.45 6.31
N ASN A 304 -30.48 -19.23 6.84
CA ASN A 304 -31.61 -18.71 7.60
C ASN A 304 -31.23 -18.27 9.02
N ASP A 305 -30.14 -18.81 9.56
CA ASP A 305 -29.61 -18.48 10.89
C ASP A 305 -28.71 -17.24 10.83
N ALA A 306 -28.27 -16.86 9.63
CA ALA A 306 -27.51 -15.64 9.42
C ALA A 306 -28.41 -14.41 9.69
N PRO A 307 -27.89 -13.39 10.39
CA PRO A 307 -28.65 -12.19 10.70
C PRO A 307 -29.11 -11.51 9.41
N LYS A 308 -30.42 -11.24 9.34
CA LYS A 308 -30.99 -10.58 8.16
C LYS A 308 -30.61 -9.11 8.18
N LYS A 309 -30.50 -8.48 7.00
CA LYS A 309 -30.28 -7.02 6.90
C LYS A 309 -31.30 -6.18 7.68
N SER A 310 -32.51 -6.70 7.89
CA SER A 310 -33.56 -6.06 8.70
C SER A 310 -33.31 -6.10 10.21
N GLU A 311 -32.42 -6.97 10.66
CA GLU A 311 -32.00 -7.17 12.06
C GLU A 311 -30.70 -6.42 12.37
N LEU A 312 -29.91 -6.06 11.36
CA LEU A 312 -28.67 -5.27 11.46
C LEU A 312 -28.96 -3.76 11.47
N LYS A 313 -29.77 -3.29 12.43
CA LYS A 313 -30.19 -1.87 12.46
C LYS A 313 -29.28 -1.00 13.31
N GLU A 314 -28.58 -1.59 14.25
CA GLU A 314 -27.77 -0.89 15.23
C GLU A 314 -26.36 -0.63 14.68
N GLY A 315 -25.87 0.59 14.91
CA GLY A 315 -24.53 1.02 14.51
C GLY A 315 -23.85 1.78 15.63
N THR A 316 -22.54 1.54 15.76
CA THR A 316 -21.75 2.07 16.89
C THR A 316 -20.38 2.55 16.42
N ILE A 317 -19.97 3.71 16.94
CA ILE A 317 -18.63 4.26 16.76
C ILE A 317 -18.03 4.50 18.15
N GLN A 318 -16.88 3.89 18.41
CA GLN A 318 -16.12 4.10 19.64
C GLN A 318 -15.00 5.11 19.39
N ILE A 319 -14.88 6.12 20.26
CA ILE A 319 -13.78 7.09 20.22
C ILE A 319 -12.92 6.90 21.45
N TRP A 320 -11.67 6.53 21.20
CA TRP A 320 -10.67 6.22 22.21
C TRP A 320 -9.63 7.32 22.30
N LYS A 321 -9.23 7.63 23.53
CA LYS A 321 -8.26 8.66 23.87
C LYS A 321 -6.95 8.03 24.31
N PHE A 322 -5.87 8.46 23.67
CA PHE A 322 -4.49 8.05 23.94
C PHE A 322 -3.71 9.27 24.41
N LYS A 323 -3.16 9.16 25.62
CA LYS A 323 -2.32 10.21 26.19
C LYS A 323 -0.92 10.15 25.61
N ALA A 324 -0.38 11.32 25.32
CA ALA A 324 0.97 11.47 24.86
C ALA A 324 1.76 12.36 25.82
N GLU A 325 3.01 12.00 26.05
CA GLU A 325 3.98 12.81 26.78
C GLU A 325 5.13 13.18 25.86
N LYS A 326 5.76 14.32 26.12
CA LYS A 326 6.91 14.78 25.36
C LYS A 326 8.16 14.53 26.17
N ASP A 327 9.13 13.93 25.52
CA ASP A 327 10.47 13.80 26.05
C ASP A 327 11.15 15.18 26.14
N PRO A 328 12.23 15.33 26.94
CA PRO A 328 13.05 16.54 26.97
C PRO A 328 13.55 17.00 25.59
N GLN A 329 13.69 16.06 24.65
CA GLN A 329 14.11 16.29 23.27
C GLN A 329 12.96 16.76 22.35
N GLY A 330 11.76 16.97 22.88
CA GLY A 330 10.59 17.42 22.11
C GLY A 330 9.98 16.36 21.20
N VAL A 331 10.33 15.09 21.40
CA VAL A 331 9.74 13.93 20.69
C VAL A 331 8.54 13.43 21.47
N ALA A 332 7.42 13.20 20.79
CA ALA A 332 6.22 12.68 21.42
C ALA A 332 6.27 11.16 21.58
N ARG A 333 5.90 10.67 22.77
CA ARG A 333 5.80 9.25 23.11
C ARG A 333 4.48 8.92 23.78
N LEU A 334 4.07 7.64 23.66
CA LEU A 334 2.86 7.14 24.30
C LEU A 334 3.07 7.00 25.80
N THR A 335 2.22 7.63 26.61
CA THR A 335 2.22 7.43 28.06
C THR A 335 1.82 5.98 28.39
N PRO A 336 2.37 5.32 29.43
CA PRO A 336 1.93 3.99 29.87
C PRO A 336 0.49 3.96 30.45
N SER A 337 -0.17 5.11 30.59
CA SER A 337 -1.55 5.19 31.06
C SER A 337 -2.49 4.47 30.10
N SER A 338 -3.33 3.57 30.61
CA SER A 338 -4.28 2.81 29.79
C SER A 338 -5.17 3.74 28.94
N PRO A 339 -5.43 3.36 27.68
CA PRO A 339 -6.30 4.12 26.80
C PRO A 339 -7.72 4.16 27.36
N LYS A 340 -8.44 5.27 27.12
CA LYS A 340 -9.78 5.48 27.66
C LYS A 340 -10.80 5.61 26.55
N LEU A 341 -11.90 4.88 26.65
CA LEU A 341 -13.09 5.16 25.86
C LEU A 341 -13.69 6.48 26.35
N ILE A 342 -13.77 7.49 25.49
CA ILE A 342 -14.28 8.82 25.89
C ILE A 342 -15.69 9.07 25.38
N HIS A 343 -16.00 8.56 24.20
CA HIS A 343 -17.24 8.86 23.51
C HIS A 343 -17.70 7.66 22.70
N MET A 344 -18.99 7.37 22.77
CA MET A 344 -19.63 6.34 21.98
C MET A 344 -20.84 6.93 21.27
N LEU A 345 -20.81 6.89 19.94
CA LEU A 345 -21.93 7.31 19.11
C LEU A 345 -22.75 6.08 18.73
N CYS A 346 -24.01 6.06 19.14
CA CYS A 346 -24.96 4.98 18.93
C CYS A 346 -26.09 5.46 18.01
N PHE A 347 -26.51 4.65 17.05
CA PHE A 347 -27.62 5.00 16.16
C PHE A 347 -28.26 3.78 15.49
N TYR A 348 -29.43 3.98 14.90
CA TYR A 348 -30.21 2.94 14.20
C TYR A 348 -30.11 3.04 12.67
N TRP A 349 -28.94 3.42 12.15
CA TRP A 349 -28.69 3.55 10.71
C TRP A 349 -28.02 2.32 10.09
N GLY A 350 -27.89 1.24 10.87
CA GLY A 350 -27.10 0.05 10.54
C GLY A 350 -25.62 0.20 10.88
N GLY A 351 -24.88 -0.91 10.78
CA GLY A 351 -23.44 -0.95 11.01
C GLY A 351 -22.68 0.03 10.09
N VAL A 352 -21.60 0.61 10.60
CA VAL A 352 -20.78 1.56 9.84
C VAL A 352 -19.74 0.79 9.03
N GLU A 353 -19.91 0.78 7.72
CA GLU A 353 -18.99 0.06 6.81
C GLU A 353 -17.68 0.84 6.62
N ARG A 354 -17.74 2.18 6.58
CA ARG A 354 -16.59 3.07 6.38
C ARG A 354 -16.75 4.37 7.14
N MET A 355 -15.64 4.93 7.59
CA MET A 355 -15.62 6.29 8.13
C MET A 355 -14.32 7.02 7.82
N GLN A 356 -14.37 8.35 7.81
CA GLN A 356 -13.19 9.19 7.64
C GLN A 356 -13.43 10.53 8.33
N TRP A 357 -12.48 10.95 9.17
CA TRP A 357 -12.47 12.31 9.71
C TRP A 357 -12.32 13.34 8.60
N CYS A 358 -12.92 14.51 8.78
CA CYS A 358 -12.59 15.66 7.96
C CYS A 358 -11.09 15.96 8.10
N PRO A 359 -10.35 16.12 7.00
CA PRO A 359 -8.89 16.22 7.06
C PRO A 359 -8.37 17.54 7.65
N VAL A 360 -9.25 18.52 7.92
CA VAL A 360 -8.84 19.79 8.54
C VAL A 360 -8.52 19.56 10.02
N PRO A 361 -7.30 19.88 10.48
CA PRO A 361 -6.89 19.64 11.85
C PRO A 361 -7.61 20.58 12.82
N LEU A 362 -8.04 20.01 13.94
CA LEU A 362 -8.72 20.71 15.02
C LEU A 362 -7.72 21.40 15.94
N THR A 363 -7.99 22.62 16.36
CA THR A 363 -7.26 23.27 17.46
C THR A 363 -7.91 22.91 18.79
N ALA A 364 -7.19 23.07 19.91
CA ALA A 364 -7.73 22.88 21.25
C ALA A 364 -8.93 23.79 21.57
N GLU A 365 -9.01 24.95 20.91
CA GLU A 365 -10.12 25.91 21.01
C GLU A 365 -11.34 25.48 20.17
N ASN A 366 -11.12 24.70 19.11
CA ASN A 366 -12.19 24.22 18.24
C ASN A 366 -12.77 22.92 18.80
N HIS A 367 -13.88 23.06 19.51
CA HIS A 367 -14.58 21.95 20.15
C HIS A 367 -15.32 21.02 19.18
N ILE A 368 -15.31 21.23 17.86
CA ILE A 368 -16.17 20.46 16.95
C ILE A 368 -15.36 19.87 15.80
N ALA A 369 -15.39 18.53 15.73
CA ALA A 369 -14.83 17.73 14.66
C ALA A 369 -15.94 17.21 13.75
N LEU A 370 -15.64 17.05 12.45
CA LEU A 370 -16.56 16.40 11.51
C LEU A 370 -16.09 14.99 11.21
N LEU A 371 -16.99 14.03 11.37
CA LEU A 371 -16.77 12.62 11.04
C LEU A 371 -17.78 12.19 9.98
N ALA A 372 -17.31 11.76 8.82
CA ALA A 372 -18.18 11.19 7.79
C ALA A 372 -18.25 9.67 7.97
N VAL A 373 -19.47 9.11 7.87
CA VAL A 373 -19.77 7.70 8.13
C VAL A 373 -20.71 7.13 7.07
N LEU A 374 -20.31 6.04 6.45
CA LEU A 374 -21.15 5.27 5.53
C LEU A 374 -21.84 4.16 6.33
N CYS A 375 -23.16 4.23 6.41
CA CYS A 375 -23.96 3.29 7.20
C CYS A 375 -24.52 2.17 6.30
N GLY A 376 -24.90 1.04 6.91
CA GLY A 376 -25.43 -0.14 6.20
C GLY A 376 -26.74 0.11 5.43
N ASP A 377 -27.43 1.22 5.67
CA ASP A 377 -28.57 1.67 4.86
C ASP A 377 -28.19 2.30 3.50
N GLY A 378 -26.90 2.33 3.16
CA GLY A 378 -26.38 2.85 1.89
C GLY A 378 -26.33 4.38 1.81
N LYS A 379 -26.53 5.08 2.93
CA LYS A 379 -26.46 6.55 3.02
C LYS A 379 -25.21 6.99 3.75
N LEU A 380 -24.65 8.10 3.28
CA LEU A 380 -23.50 8.74 3.90
C LEU A 380 -24.00 9.86 4.82
N ARG A 381 -23.52 9.88 6.06
CA ARG A 381 -23.86 10.90 7.05
C ARG A 381 -22.60 11.60 7.54
N VAL A 382 -22.70 12.89 7.79
CA VAL A 382 -21.66 13.67 8.46
C VAL A 382 -22.14 14.00 9.86
N LEU A 383 -21.31 13.73 10.85
CA LEU A 383 -21.58 13.89 12.27
C LEU A 383 -20.69 14.99 12.85
N GLU A 384 -21.27 15.84 13.69
CA GLU A 384 -20.56 16.75 14.57
C GLU A 384 -20.15 15.97 15.83
N VAL A 385 -18.85 15.86 16.07
CA VAL A 385 -18.29 15.25 17.28
C VAL A 385 -17.74 16.36 18.17
N ASN A 386 -18.38 16.55 19.32
CA ASN A 386 -18.01 17.60 20.25
C ASN A 386 -16.87 17.13 21.19
N ARG A 387 -15.73 17.82 21.09
CA ARG A 387 -14.55 17.66 21.94
C ARG A 387 -14.63 18.68 23.07
N ASN A 388 -15.11 18.22 24.23
CA ASN A 388 -15.03 19.02 25.44
C ASN A 388 -13.96 18.42 26.37
N PRO A 389 -12.78 19.07 26.52
CA PRO A 389 -11.68 18.57 27.33
C PRO A 389 -12.07 18.25 28.79
N GLU A 390 -13.06 18.96 29.35
CA GLU A 390 -13.58 18.70 30.70
C GLU A 390 -14.41 17.41 30.75
N ARG A 391 -15.14 17.10 29.67
CA ARG A 391 -15.94 15.86 29.54
C ARG A 391 -15.11 14.67 29.08
N ASP A 392 -13.97 14.87 28.42
CA ASP A 392 -13.05 13.82 27.95
C ASP A 392 -12.49 12.93 29.09
N ASN A 393 -12.73 13.30 30.35
CA ASN A 393 -12.39 12.47 31.51
C ASN A 393 -13.48 11.46 31.91
N LYS A 394 -14.69 11.56 31.35
CA LYS A 394 -15.83 10.67 31.63
C LYS A 394 -16.28 9.99 30.34
N GLU A 395 -16.57 8.70 30.42
CA GLU A 395 -17.23 7.95 29.34
C GLU A 395 -18.60 8.58 29.04
N THR A 396 -18.81 9.00 27.79
CA THR A 396 -20.08 9.56 27.33
C THR A 396 -20.69 8.68 26.25
N PHE A 397 -21.98 8.38 26.39
CA PHE A 397 -22.74 7.58 25.44
C PHE A 397 -23.83 8.46 24.85
N GLU A 398 -23.83 8.62 23.53
CA GLU A 398 -24.70 9.53 22.81
C GLU A 398 -25.46 8.76 21.73
N GLU A 399 -26.80 8.77 21.83
CA GLU A 399 -27.68 8.23 20.80
C GLU A 399 -28.04 9.35 19.82
N LEU A 400 -27.59 9.19 18.58
CA LEU A 400 -27.83 10.11 17.48
C LEU A 400 -29.16 9.79 16.79
N GLN A 401 -30.07 10.76 16.79
CA GLN A 401 -31.34 10.69 16.09
C GLN A 401 -31.25 11.37 14.72
N GLY A 402 -30.51 12.49 14.65
CA GLY A 402 -30.21 13.23 13.44
C GLY A 402 -28.71 13.31 13.16
N SER A 403 -28.34 13.56 11.91
CA SER A 403 -26.97 13.85 11.49
C SER A 403 -26.86 15.31 11.03
N MET A 404 -25.68 15.92 11.11
CA MET A 404 -25.41 17.27 10.58
C MET A 404 -25.77 17.40 9.09
N ALA A 405 -25.40 16.40 8.29
CA ALA A 405 -25.76 16.31 6.88
C ALA A 405 -25.97 14.84 6.48
N THR A 406 -27.03 14.57 5.71
CA THR A 406 -27.27 13.25 5.11
C THR A 406 -27.15 13.36 3.60
N ILE A 407 -26.16 12.67 3.04
CA ILE A 407 -25.95 12.51 1.61
C ILE A 407 -26.61 11.21 1.17
N GLN A 408 -27.59 11.34 0.26
CA GLN A 408 -28.26 10.20 -0.36
C GLN A 408 -28.49 10.50 -1.84
N PRO A 409 -28.27 9.53 -2.74
CA PRO A 409 -28.67 9.67 -4.13
C PRO A 409 -30.18 9.98 -4.26
N PRO A 410 -30.62 10.65 -5.34
CA PRO A 410 -32.05 10.91 -5.58
C PRO A 410 -32.86 9.61 -5.54
N LYS A 411 -34.02 9.65 -4.86
CA LYS A 411 -34.90 8.49 -4.57
C LYS A 411 -35.36 7.69 -5.79
N GLU A 412 -35.23 8.25 -6.98
CA GLU A 412 -35.64 7.63 -8.25
C GLU A 412 -34.85 6.36 -8.58
N TYR A 413 -33.66 6.18 -8.00
CA TYR A 413 -32.75 5.08 -8.32
C TYR A 413 -32.51 4.20 -7.09
N THR A 414 -32.50 2.87 -7.27
CA THR A 414 -32.05 1.88 -6.27
C THR A 414 -30.51 1.87 -6.15
N VAL A 415 -29.90 3.06 -6.16
CA VAL A 415 -28.46 3.25 -6.17
C VAL A 415 -28.00 3.58 -4.75
N GLU A 416 -27.02 2.82 -4.28
CA GLU A 416 -26.45 2.95 -2.94
C GLU A 416 -25.04 3.57 -3.02
N ILE A 417 -24.65 4.28 -1.97
CA ILE A 417 -23.26 4.72 -1.80
C ILE A 417 -22.45 3.53 -1.28
N LYS A 418 -21.29 3.26 -1.88
CA LYS A 418 -20.39 2.15 -1.51
C LYS A 418 -19.05 2.59 -0.93
N CYS A 419 -18.58 3.75 -1.34
CA CYS A 419 -17.33 4.33 -0.87
C CYS A 419 -17.39 5.86 -0.92
N PHE A 420 -16.53 6.54 -0.18
CA PHE A 420 -16.41 7.99 -0.23
C PHE A 420 -15.02 8.45 0.19
N THR A 421 -14.67 9.68 -0.18
CA THR A 421 -13.45 10.37 0.26
C THR A 421 -13.69 11.87 0.35
N TRP A 422 -13.03 12.54 1.30
CA TRP A 422 -13.06 14.00 1.39
C TRP A 422 -12.28 14.65 0.24
N MET A 423 -12.89 15.63 -0.42
CA MET A 423 -12.20 16.48 -1.40
C MET A 423 -11.70 17.77 -0.76
N ASN A 424 -12.44 18.28 0.23
CA ASN A 424 -12.05 19.38 1.11
C ASN A 424 -13.04 19.43 2.29
N MET A 425 -12.98 20.47 3.12
CA MET A 425 -13.83 20.65 4.30
C MET A 425 -15.36 20.66 4.06
N ASN A 426 -15.83 20.99 2.86
CA ASN A 426 -17.26 21.12 2.52
C ASN A 426 -17.69 20.15 1.40
N ARG A 427 -16.77 19.44 0.76
CA ARG A 427 -17.06 18.61 -0.41
C ARG A 427 -16.59 17.18 -0.21
N ILE A 428 -17.49 16.26 -0.47
CA ILE A 428 -17.24 14.82 -0.41
C ILE A 428 -17.50 14.22 -1.78
N VAL A 429 -16.64 13.29 -2.18
CA VAL A 429 -16.80 12.49 -3.38
C VAL A 429 -17.30 11.11 -2.96
N VAL A 430 -18.33 10.61 -3.61
CA VAL A 430 -18.93 9.31 -3.33
C VAL A 430 -18.86 8.42 -4.57
N GLY A 431 -18.54 7.14 -4.36
CA GLY A 431 -18.65 6.09 -5.37
C GLY A 431 -19.93 5.29 -5.16
N LEU A 432 -20.67 5.11 -6.25
CA LEU A 432 -22.01 4.53 -6.24
C LEU A 432 -22.02 3.07 -6.73
N SER A 433 -23.08 2.35 -6.40
CA SER A 433 -23.29 0.95 -6.78
C SER A 433 -23.47 0.72 -8.28
N ASP A 434 -23.78 1.77 -9.05
CA ASP A 434 -23.93 1.70 -10.51
C ASP A 434 -22.64 2.03 -11.27
N GLY A 435 -21.52 2.24 -10.56
CA GLY A 435 -20.23 2.60 -11.17
C GLY A 435 -20.05 4.10 -11.43
N SER A 436 -20.99 4.95 -10.99
CA SER A 436 -20.85 6.40 -11.09
C SER A 436 -20.18 7.02 -9.87
N VAL A 437 -19.50 8.14 -10.09
CA VAL A 437 -18.97 9.01 -9.04
C VAL A 437 -19.81 10.26 -8.94
N ALA A 438 -20.15 10.68 -7.72
CA ALA A 438 -20.83 11.93 -7.47
C ALA A 438 -20.07 12.82 -6.49
N VAL A 439 -20.16 14.14 -6.70
CA VAL A 439 -19.58 15.15 -5.81
C VAL A 439 -20.72 15.85 -5.10
N TRP A 440 -20.62 15.92 -3.78
CA TRP A 440 -21.60 16.55 -2.91
C TRP A 440 -20.99 17.72 -2.16
N SER A 441 -21.77 18.78 -2.02
CA SER A 441 -21.52 19.86 -1.06
C SER A 441 -22.27 19.54 0.23
N LEU A 442 -21.70 19.86 1.40
CA LEU A 442 -22.33 19.69 2.71
C LEU A 442 -23.25 20.86 3.07
N SER A 443 -22.82 22.09 2.80
CA SER A 443 -23.61 23.30 3.07
C SER A 443 -23.51 24.30 1.90
N PRO A 444 -24.59 24.50 1.10
CA PRO A 444 -25.84 23.73 1.13
C PRO A 444 -25.62 22.26 0.76
N CYS A 445 -26.45 21.37 1.31
CA CYS A 445 -26.37 19.93 1.08
C CYS A 445 -26.96 19.58 -0.30
N GLN A 446 -26.11 19.50 -1.33
CA GLN A 446 -26.55 19.29 -2.71
C GLN A 446 -25.54 18.50 -3.54
N GLN A 447 -26.05 17.71 -4.48
CA GLN A 447 -25.23 17.04 -5.49
C GLN A 447 -24.78 18.06 -6.53
N LEU A 448 -23.47 18.24 -6.68
CA LEU A 448 -22.87 19.16 -7.65
C LEU A 448 -22.62 18.51 -9.01
N LEU A 449 -22.22 17.23 -8.99
CA LEU A 449 -21.80 16.47 -10.17
C LEU A 449 -22.17 15.00 -9.96
N ARG A 450 -22.53 14.30 -11.04
CA ARG A 450 -22.51 12.84 -11.11
C ARG A 450 -22.00 12.43 -12.50
N HIS A 451 -21.02 11.54 -12.54
CA HIS A 451 -20.41 11.07 -13.77
C HIS A 451 -20.26 9.55 -13.76
N PRO A 452 -20.73 8.82 -14.79
CA PRO A 452 -20.49 7.39 -14.90
C PRO A 452 -19.03 7.13 -15.27
N ILE A 453 -18.31 6.35 -14.44
CA ILE A 453 -16.89 6.03 -14.67
C ILE A 453 -16.73 4.54 -15.00
N HIS A 454 -17.43 3.69 -14.25
CA HIS A 454 -17.36 2.23 -14.34
C HIS A 454 -18.71 1.64 -14.72
N SER A 455 -18.70 0.38 -15.16
CA SER A 455 -19.90 -0.43 -15.40
C SER A 455 -20.29 -1.31 -14.20
N SER A 456 -19.46 -1.36 -13.16
CA SER A 456 -19.66 -2.16 -11.95
C SER A 456 -19.55 -1.29 -10.68
N PRO A 457 -20.03 -1.77 -9.52
CA PRO A 457 -19.98 -1.01 -8.27
C PRO A 457 -18.55 -0.53 -7.93
N ILE A 458 -18.43 0.70 -7.45
CA ILE A 458 -17.14 1.24 -7.01
C ILE A 458 -16.86 0.75 -5.59
N MET A 459 -15.82 -0.07 -5.44
CA MET A 459 -15.45 -0.68 -4.17
C MET A 459 -14.53 0.20 -3.34
N ASP A 460 -13.71 1.05 -3.97
CA ASP A 460 -12.85 2.00 -3.25
C ASP A 460 -12.62 3.30 -4.03
N ILE A 461 -12.41 4.40 -3.30
CA ILE A 461 -12.23 5.74 -3.89
C ILE A 461 -11.31 6.57 -3.00
N VAL A 462 -10.33 7.24 -3.60
CA VAL A 462 -9.39 8.11 -2.87
C VAL A 462 -9.10 9.36 -3.69
N SER A 463 -9.10 10.51 -3.02
CA SER A 463 -8.74 11.81 -3.58
C SER A 463 -7.26 12.10 -3.35
N GLY A 464 -6.65 12.86 -4.27
CA GLY A 464 -5.28 13.36 -4.11
C GLY A 464 -5.17 14.52 -3.11
N TYR A 465 -5.97 14.56 -2.05
CA TYR A 465 -5.94 15.62 -1.04
C TYR A 465 -4.66 15.53 -0.19
N PRO A 466 -4.03 16.66 0.20
CA PRO A 466 -4.42 18.06 -0.06
C PRO A 466 -3.91 18.65 -1.37
N SER A 467 -2.85 18.11 -1.99
CA SER A 467 -2.17 18.78 -3.11
C SER A 467 -2.92 18.76 -4.44
N LYS A 468 -3.75 17.74 -4.69
CA LYS A 468 -4.54 17.52 -5.91
C LYS A 468 -5.95 17.00 -5.58
N PRO A 469 -6.79 17.78 -4.88
CA PRO A 469 -8.07 17.30 -4.36
C PRO A 469 -9.07 16.89 -5.45
N SER A 470 -9.04 17.51 -6.62
CA SER A 470 -9.97 17.18 -7.72
C SER A 470 -9.60 15.89 -8.47
N ILE A 471 -8.37 15.41 -8.29
CA ILE A 471 -7.89 14.18 -8.89
C ILE A 471 -8.30 13.02 -8.00
N VAL A 472 -9.12 12.12 -8.53
CA VAL A 472 -9.69 11.00 -7.79
C VAL A 472 -9.40 9.70 -8.51
N THR A 473 -8.92 8.72 -7.76
CA THR A 473 -8.79 7.34 -8.23
C THR A 473 -9.95 6.51 -7.71
N THR A 474 -10.46 5.65 -8.58
CA THR A 474 -11.59 4.77 -8.31
C THR A 474 -11.22 3.33 -8.65
N MET A 475 -11.60 2.43 -7.75
CA MET A 475 -11.39 1.00 -7.88
C MET A 475 -12.76 0.30 -8.01
N PRO A 476 -13.09 -0.24 -9.20
CA PRO A 476 -14.35 -0.97 -9.39
C PRO A 476 -14.25 -2.40 -8.84
N MET A 477 -15.40 -3.04 -8.64
CA MET A 477 -15.46 -4.48 -8.34
C MET A 477 -14.86 -5.30 -9.49
N GLY A 478 -15.17 -4.92 -10.72
CA GLY A 478 -14.60 -5.48 -11.94
C GLY A 478 -14.49 -4.41 -13.02
N GLY A 479 -13.33 -4.29 -13.66
CA GLY A 479 -13.09 -3.25 -14.67
C GLY A 479 -11.63 -2.88 -14.74
N THR A 480 -11.33 -1.59 -14.79
CA THR A 480 -9.96 -1.05 -14.76
C THR A 480 -9.82 -0.07 -13.60
N LEU A 481 -8.62 0.02 -13.02
CA LEU A 481 -8.30 1.07 -12.07
C LEU A 481 -8.27 2.40 -12.83
N THR A 482 -9.05 3.39 -12.40
CA THR A 482 -9.26 4.64 -13.17
C THR A 482 -8.96 5.88 -12.35
N LEU A 483 -8.21 6.81 -12.93
CA LEU A 483 -7.96 8.17 -12.45
C LEU A 483 -8.87 9.14 -13.21
N THR A 484 -9.49 10.08 -12.50
CA THR A 484 -10.37 11.08 -13.11
C THR A 484 -10.15 12.43 -12.46
N ASP A 485 -10.01 13.48 -13.27
CA ASP A 485 -10.11 14.86 -12.78
C ASP A 485 -11.57 15.30 -12.76
N LEU A 486 -12.09 15.54 -11.57
CA LEU A 486 -13.48 15.95 -11.37
C LEU A 486 -13.78 17.36 -11.88
N ASN A 487 -12.78 18.17 -12.23
CA ASN A 487 -13.02 19.44 -12.93
C ASN A 487 -13.54 19.23 -14.36
N ARG A 488 -13.11 18.14 -15.02
CA ARG A 488 -13.47 17.80 -16.41
C ARG A 488 -13.56 16.28 -16.59
N PRO A 489 -14.50 15.60 -15.91
CA PRO A 489 -14.51 14.13 -15.82
C PRO A 489 -14.75 13.42 -17.16
N THR A 490 -15.36 14.11 -18.14
CA THR A 490 -15.59 13.59 -19.49
C THR A 490 -14.33 13.51 -20.34
N ALA A 491 -13.40 14.46 -20.15
CA ALA A 491 -12.21 14.61 -20.99
C ALA A 491 -10.93 14.15 -20.28
N GLU A 492 -10.81 14.46 -18.98
CA GLU A 492 -9.60 14.24 -18.18
C GLU A 492 -9.73 12.96 -17.35
N LYS A 493 -9.68 11.82 -18.02
CA LYS A 493 -9.67 10.49 -17.40
C LYS A 493 -8.61 9.60 -18.01
N THR A 494 -8.00 8.76 -17.19
CA THR A 494 -7.03 7.75 -17.62
C THR A 494 -7.19 6.50 -16.76
N TYR A 495 -6.74 5.36 -17.26
CA TYR A 495 -6.91 4.08 -16.58
C TYR A 495 -5.72 3.18 -16.80
N HIS A 496 -5.55 2.21 -15.89
CA HIS A 496 -4.57 1.16 -16.06
C HIS A 496 -5.06 0.15 -17.10
N GLY A 497 -4.21 -0.24 -18.05
CA GLY A 497 -4.59 -1.12 -19.17
C GLY A 497 -5.04 -2.51 -18.72
N ASN A 498 -4.43 -3.07 -17.67
CA ASN A 498 -4.84 -4.37 -17.14
C ASN A 498 -6.16 -4.31 -16.39
N PRO A 499 -7.05 -5.29 -16.60
CA PRO A 499 -8.27 -5.41 -15.81
C PRO A 499 -7.95 -5.71 -14.35
N LEU A 500 -8.85 -5.31 -13.47
CA LEU A 500 -8.80 -5.49 -12.03
C LEU A 500 -10.10 -6.14 -11.55
N VAL A 501 -9.99 -7.12 -10.65
CA VAL A 501 -11.09 -7.58 -9.80
C VAL A 501 -10.79 -7.20 -8.35
N GLY A 502 -11.50 -6.20 -7.83
CA GLY A 502 -11.30 -5.65 -6.48
C GLY A 502 -12.51 -5.92 -5.60
N LEU A 503 -12.49 -7.00 -4.82
CA LEU A 503 -13.58 -7.33 -3.89
C LEU A 503 -13.45 -6.64 -2.54
N GLN A 504 -12.23 -6.23 -2.20
CA GLN A 504 -11.88 -5.73 -0.89
C GLN A 504 -11.90 -4.19 -0.87
N PRO A 505 -12.62 -3.54 0.06
CA PRO A 505 -12.50 -2.10 0.31
C PRO A 505 -11.19 -1.76 1.06
N GLY A 506 -10.74 -0.50 1.00
CA GLY A 506 -9.61 -0.01 1.81
C GLY A 506 -8.24 -0.45 1.29
N VAL A 507 -8.13 -0.78 0.01
CA VAL A 507 -6.90 -1.22 -0.66
C VAL A 507 -6.41 -0.22 -1.70
N LEU A 508 -6.83 1.05 -1.55
CA LEU A 508 -6.36 2.20 -2.28
C LEU A 508 -5.93 3.28 -1.27
N ALA A 509 -4.74 3.87 -1.45
CA ALA A 509 -4.25 4.94 -0.58
C ALA A 509 -3.44 5.97 -1.36
N TRP A 510 -3.58 7.26 -1.01
CA TRP A 510 -2.83 8.36 -1.61
C TRP A 510 -1.57 8.68 -0.80
N SER A 511 -0.45 8.93 -1.48
CA SER A 511 0.75 9.54 -0.90
C SER A 511 0.89 10.93 -1.46
N ASP A 512 0.80 11.94 -0.60
CA ASP A 512 1.00 13.33 -1.01
C ASP A 512 2.46 13.58 -1.40
N HIS A 513 3.42 13.10 -0.60
CA HIS A 513 4.87 13.18 -0.84
C HIS A 513 5.24 12.69 -2.23
N LEU A 514 4.69 11.55 -2.64
CA LEU A 514 4.99 10.90 -3.92
C LEU A 514 4.00 11.25 -5.03
N ARG A 515 2.96 12.05 -4.74
CA ARG A 515 1.91 12.47 -5.67
C ARG A 515 1.28 11.33 -6.48
N GLY A 516 1.08 10.19 -5.85
CA GLY A 516 0.57 8.97 -6.47
C GLY A 516 -0.18 8.07 -5.50
N PHE A 517 -0.70 6.96 -6.01
CA PHE A 517 -1.57 6.05 -5.29
C PHE A 517 -0.91 4.69 -5.11
N ALA A 518 -0.98 4.13 -3.91
CA ALA A 518 -0.72 2.73 -3.65
C ALA A 518 -2.02 1.94 -3.80
N SER A 519 -1.96 0.81 -4.51
CA SER A 519 -3.12 -0.07 -4.70
C SER A 519 -2.69 -1.52 -4.89
N ILE A 520 -3.62 -2.46 -4.78
CA ILE A 520 -3.39 -3.83 -5.24
C ILE A 520 -3.03 -3.84 -6.73
N TRP A 521 -2.15 -4.76 -7.13
CA TRP A 521 -1.72 -4.89 -8.51
C TRP A 521 -2.92 -5.16 -9.43
N PRO A 522 -3.13 -4.37 -10.50
CA PRO A 522 -4.20 -4.59 -11.45
C PRO A 522 -4.10 -5.97 -12.10
N SER A 523 -4.99 -6.88 -11.68
CA SER A 523 -5.09 -8.25 -12.14
C SER A 523 -6.54 -8.71 -12.13
N SER A 524 -6.90 -9.56 -13.10
CA SER A 524 -8.18 -10.28 -13.09
C SER A 524 -8.30 -11.27 -11.93
N PHE A 525 -7.22 -11.53 -11.20
CA PHE A 525 -7.21 -12.45 -10.07
C PHE A 525 -7.54 -11.73 -8.75
N PRO A 526 -8.61 -12.14 -8.03
CA PRO A 526 -9.09 -11.43 -6.83
C PRO A 526 -8.20 -11.61 -5.60
N GLY A 527 -7.44 -12.70 -5.50
CA GLY A 527 -6.56 -13.00 -4.35
C GLY A 527 -5.14 -12.44 -4.49
N THR A 528 -4.97 -11.32 -5.20
CA THR A 528 -3.63 -10.75 -5.39
C THR A 528 -3.04 -10.29 -4.04
N SER A 529 -1.82 -10.75 -3.75
CA SER A 529 -1.02 -10.30 -2.60
C SER A 529 0.04 -9.27 -3.00
N THR A 530 0.01 -8.84 -4.27
CA THR A 530 0.99 -7.90 -4.81
C THR A 530 0.43 -6.49 -4.82
N ILE A 531 1.26 -5.54 -4.42
CA ILE A 531 0.91 -4.13 -4.27
C ILE A 531 1.76 -3.32 -5.22
N SER A 532 1.13 -2.31 -5.79
CA SER A 532 1.68 -1.44 -6.81
C SER A 532 1.54 0.03 -6.46
N PHE A 533 2.42 0.86 -7.02
CA PHE A 533 2.35 2.30 -6.98
C PHE A 533 2.02 2.82 -8.39
N VAL A 534 1.05 3.72 -8.49
CA VAL A 534 0.70 4.41 -9.73
C VAL A 534 0.83 5.92 -9.51
N HIS A 535 1.72 6.56 -10.24
CA HIS A 535 1.94 8.01 -10.12
C HIS A 535 0.84 8.79 -10.88
N SER A 536 0.35 9.90 -10.34
CA SER A 536 -0.77 10.65 -10.96
C SER A 536 -0.53 11.12 -12.40
N ARG A 537 0.72 11.44 -12.76
CA ARG A 537 1.10 11.87 -14.14
C ARG A 537 1.36 10.74 -15.12
N VAL A 538 1.62 9.52 -14.61
CA VAL A 538 1.97 8.34 -15.43
C VAL A 538 1.13 7.14 -14.99
N PHE A 539 -0.16 7.41 -14.78
CA PHE A 539 -1.08 6.52 -14.09
C PHE A 539 -1.20 5.11 -14.69
N PRO A 540 -1.18 4.93 -16.04
CA PRO A 540 -1.24 3.59 -16.60
C PRO A 540 0.01 2.73 -16.34
N LEU A 541 1.12 3.35 -15.89
CA LEU A 541 2.35 2.66 -15.54
C LEU A 541 2.39 2.38 -14.04
N SER A 542 1.99 1.16 -13.66
CA SER A 542 2.14 0.69 -12.29
C SER A 542 3.54 0.15 -12.02
N ARG A 543 4.05 0.40 -10.81
CA ARG A 543 5.34 -0.13 -10.33
C ARG A 543 5.11 -1.04 -9.14
N HIS A 544 5.77 -2.19 -9.12
CA HIS A 544 5.73 -3.09 -7.97
C HIS A 544 6.32 -2.42 -6.73
N ILE A 545 5.55 -2.40 -5.64
CA ILE A 545 6.04 -1.96 -4.34
C ILE A 545 6.45 -3.19 -3.53
N CYS A 546 5.53 -4.11 -3.24
CA CYS A 546 5.83 -5.32 -2.48
C CYS A 546 4.84 -6.44 -2.76
N THR A 547 5.20 -7.65 -2.35
CA THR A 547 4.30 -8.80 -2.32
C THR A 547 4.26 -9.37 -0.91
N VAL A 548 3.06 -9.56 -0.36
CA VAL A 548 2.83 -10.12 0.97
C VAL A 548 2.43 -11.60 0.88
N GLU A 549 2.40 -12.29 2.02
CA GLU A 549 2.19 -13.75 2.08
C GLU A 549 0.71 -14.13 1.89
N GLY A 550 -0.23 -13.41 2.50
CA GLY A 550 -1.68 -13.58 2.30
C GLY A 550 -2.32 -12.56 1.36
N GLN A 551 -3.64 -12.63 1.16
CA GLN A 551 -4.38 -11.63 0.38
C GLN A 551 -4.37 -10.28 1.12
N THR A 552 -4.18 -9.18 0.39
CA THR A 552 -4.20 -7.84 0.96
C THR A 552 -5.61 -7.47 1.40
N THR A 553 -5.79 -7.10 2.68
CA THR A 553 -7.09 -6.75 3.25
C THR A 553 -7.30 -5.25 3.41
N CYS A 554 -6.24 -4.50 3.71
CA CYS A 554 -6.28 -3.05 3.85
C CYS A 554 -4.88 -2.42 3.68
N LEU A 555 -4.85 -1.16 3.28
CA LEU A 555 -3.63 -0.35 3.12
C LEU A 555 -3.75 0.95 3.93
N SER A 556 -2.62 1.44 4.44
CA SER A 556 -2.55 2.78 5.04
C SER A 556 -1.25 3.48 4.65
N MET A 557 -1.36 4.62 3.98
CA MET A 557 -0.23 5.49 3.66
C MET A 557 -0.10 6.58 4.73
N GLY A 558 1.13 6.91 5.10
CA GLY A 558 1.37 8.03 6.01
C GLY A 558 0.93 9.37 5.42
N ALA A 559 0.25 10.20 6.21
CA ALA A 559 -0.11 11.55 5.79
C ALA A 559 1.09 12.51 5.81
N CYS A 560 2.11 12.22 6.62
CA CYS A 560 3.31 13.06 6.77
C CYS A 560 4.62 12.36 6.31
N HIS A 561 4.54 11.15 5.74
CA HIS A 561 5.72 10.42 5.26
C HIS A 561 5.38 9.36 4.19
N PRO A 562 6.31 8.94 3.32
CA PRO A 562 6.06 8.00 2.21
C PRO A 562 6.07 6.51 2.60
N PHE A 563 5.80 6.17 3.87
CA PHE A 563 5.74 4.79 4.36
C PHE A 563 4.33 4.21 4.24
N LEU A 564 4.29 2.95 3.80
CA LEU A 564 3.07 2.19 3.60
C LEU A 564 2.96 1.08 4.64
N LEU A 565 1.79 0.95 5.26
CA LEU A 565 1.38 -0.25 5.99
C LEU A 565 0.46 -1.10 5.13
N VAL A 566 0.68 -2.40 5.18
CA VAL A 566 -0.08 -3.41 4.45
C VAL A 566 -0.61 -4.44 5.42
N GLY A 567 -1.93 -4.60 5.46
CA GLY A 567 -2.62 -5.63 6.22
C GLY A 567 -2.97 -6.81 5.32
N SER A 568 -2.84 -8.00 5.85
CA SER A 568 -3.10 -9.23 5.10
C SER A 568 -4.04 -10.19 5.84
N SER A 569 -4.64 -11.11 5.07
CA SER A 569 -5.57 -12.12 5.54
C SER A 569 -4.94 -13.15 6.48
N ASP A 570 -3.62 -13.32 6.40
CA ASP A 570 -2.83 -14.20 7.27
C ASP A 570 -2.55 -13.59 8.66
N GLY A 571 -3.08 -12.40 8.93
CA GLY A 571 -2.88 -11.66 10.18
C GLY A 571 -1.55 -10.90 10.24
N SER A 572 -0.80 -10.82 9.13
CA SER A 572 0.45 -10.06 9.08
C SER A 572 0.23 -8.57 8.75
N VAL A 573 1.02 -7.72 9.41
CA VAL A 573 1.16 -6.30 9.06
C VAL A 573 2.58 -6.05 8.56
N TRP A 574 2.70 -5.48 7.36
CA TRP A 574 3.99 -5.15 6.74
C TRP A 574 4.18 -3.64 6.66
N ALA A 575 5.42 -3.20 6.83
CA ALA A 575 5.85 -1.81 6.66
C ALA A 575 7.01 -1.72 5.66
N LEU A 576 7.04 -0.64 4.89
CA LEU A 576 8.13 -0.31 3.97
C LEU A 576 8.08 1.15 3.52
N ASN A 577 9.23 1.68 3.11
CA ASN A 577 9.33 2.97 2.46
C ASN A 577 9.06 2.86 0.95
N VAL A 578 7.96 3.46 0.48
CA VAL A 578 7.61 3.44 -0.94
C VAL A 578 8.59 4.27 -1.77
N LEU A 579 9.08 5.40 -1.23
CA LEU A 579 10.08 6.25 -1.90
C LEU A 579 11.33 5.45 -2.25
N ARG A 580 11.87 4.70 -1.27
CA ARG A 580 13.10 3.91 -1.48
C ARG A 580 12.90 2.86 -2.57
N LYS A 581 11.72 2.23 -2.60
CA LYS A 581 11.39 1.20 -3.60
C LYS A 581 11.24 1.76 -5.00
N ILE A 582 10.57 2.90 -5.16
CA ILE A 582 10.29 3.45 -6.47
C ILE A 582 11.50 4.22 -7.04
N ALA A 583 12.35 4.76 -6.17
CA ALA A 583 13.53 5.54 -6.54
C ALA A 583 14.81 4.72 -6.73
N SER A 584 14.84 3.46 -6.29
CA SER A 584 15.98 2.57 -6.51
C SER A 584 15.62 1.40 -7.41
N HIS A 585 16.28 1.31 -8.56
CA HIS A 585 16.17 0.14 -9.46
C HIS A 585 17.27 -0.90 -9.21
N ARG A 586 18.44 -0.48 -8.72
CA ARG A 586 19.63 -1.36 -8.62
C ARG A 586 19.81 -1.97 -7.23
N GLN A 587 19.32 -1.32 -6.18
CA GLN A 587 19.54 -1.78 -4.82
C GLN A 587 18.44 -2.75 -4.39
N LYS A 588 18.85 -3.79 -3.65
CA LYS A 588 17.89 -4.66 -2.97
C LYS A 588 17.13 -3.82 -1.94
N THR A 589 15.82 -3.90 -2.02
CA THR A 589 14.90 -3.19 -1.11
C THR A 589 14.36 -4.18 -0.10
N HIS A 590 14.15 -3.73 1.12
CA HIS A 590 13.60 -4.55 2.19
C HIS A 590 12.15 -4.18 2.49
N LYS A 591 11.45 -5.11 3.14
CA LYS A 591 10.15 -4.93 3.78
C LYS A 591 10.22 -5.55 5.17
N LEU A 592 9.49 -4.97 6.13
CA LEU A 592 9.46 -5.44 7.51
C LEU A 592 8.07 -6.00 7.84
N LYS A 593 8.01 -7.23 8.34
CA LYS A 593 6.79 -7.74 8.99
C LYS A 593 6.78 -7.18 10.42
N VAL A 594 5.91 -6.22 10.71
CA VAL A 594 5.85 -5.54 12.03
C VAL A 594 5.38 -6.54 13.09
N PHE A 595 4.29 -7.23 12.81
CA PHE A 595 3.80 -8.32 13.63
C PHE A 595 2.93 -9.28 12.80
N GLN A 596 2.62 -10.43 13.38
CA GLN A 596 1.65 -11.37 12.84
C GLN A 596 0.71 -11.82 13.96
N HIS A 597 -0.58 -11.67 13.73
CA HIS A 597 -1.65 -12.16 14.58
C HIS A 597 -2.10 -13.53 14.11
N GLU A 598 -2.39 -14.41 15.05
CA GLU A 598 -3.03 -15.70 14.81
C GLU A 598 -4.14 -15.90 15.82
N TYR A 599 -5.29 -16.39 15.36
CA TYR A 599 -6.43 -16.71 16.20
C TYR A 599 -6.76 -18.20 16.13
N ALA A 600 -7.02 -18.79 17.28
CA ALA A 600 -7.58 -20.12 17.41
C ALA A 600 -8.92 -20.06 18.17
N ALA A 601 -9.96 -20.62 17.57
CA ALA A 601 -11.24 -20.80 18.22
C ALA A 601 -11.12 -21.76 19.40
N PRO A 602 -11.92 -21.61 20.47
CA PRO A 602 -11.94 -22.57 21.56
C PRO A 602 -12.34 -23.96 21.02
N PRO A 603 -11.80 -25.06 21.59
CA PRO A 603 -12.25 -26.39 21.23
C PRO A 603 -13.75 -26.54 21.52
N PRO A 604 -14.48 -27.35 20.72
CA PRO A 604 -15.88 -27.60 21.00
C PRO A 604 -16.03 -28.17 22.42
N PRO A 605 -17.05 -27.76 23.19
CA PRO A 605 -17.22 -28.22 24.56
C PRO A 605 -17.31 -29.75 24.58
N SER A 606 -16.49 -30.38 25.43
CA SER A 606 -16.61 -31.81 25.69
C SER A 606 -17.81 -32.04 26.61
N GLU A 607 -18.55 -33.15 26.43
CA GLU A 607 -19.82 -33.46 27.11
C GLU A 607 -19.73 -33.53 28.66
N ASN A 608 -18.57 -33.28 29.28
CA ASN A 608 -18.30 -33.51 30.70
C ASN A 608 -17.83 -32.26 31.50
N GLU A 609 -17.79 -31.05 30.93
CA GLU A 609 -17.22 -29.86 31.59
C GLU A 609 -18.22 -28.69 31.74
N GLU A 610 -19.41 -28.95 32.29
CA GLU A 610 -20.51 -27.97 32.25
C GLU A 610 -20.57 -26.90 33.36
N GLU A 611 -19.71 -26.83 34.39
CA GLU A 611 -20.05 -25.96 35.54
C GLU A 611 -19.04 -24.92 36.06
N GLU A 612 -17.77 -24.81 35.62
CA GLU A 612 -16.87 -23.78 36.21
C GLU A 612 -15.87 -23.07 35.27
N GLN A 613 -15.90 -23.27 33.94
CA GLN A 613 -14.98 -22.55 33.05
C GLN A 613 -15.52 -21.15 32.70
N THR A 614 -14.77 -20.11 33.07
CA THR A 614 -14.93 -18.77 32.52
C THR A 614 -15.03 -18.87 31.00
N HIS A 615 -16.15 -18.43 30.40
CA HIS A 615 -16.31 -18.44 28.94
C HIS A 615 -15.07 -17.79 28.30
N GLN A 616 -14.28 -18.58 27.58
CA GLN A 616 -13.13 -18.11 26.83
C GLN A 616 -13.55 -17.95 25.37
N ARG A 617 -13.32 -16.75 24.81
CA ARG A 617 -13.69 -16.40 23.43
C ARG A 617 -12.76 -17.01 22.38
N GLY A 618 -11.62 -17.55 22.81
CA GLY A 618 -10.55 -18.10 21.98
C GLY A 618 -9.18 -17.62 22.43
N THR A 619 -8.15 -18.16 21.78
CA THR A 619 -6.75 -17.83 22.06
C THR A 619 -6.14 -17.07 20.89
N CYS A 620 -5.50 -15.94 21.17
CA CYS A 620 -4.75 -15.14 20.21
C CYS A 620 -3.26 -15.28 20.46
N ARG A 621 -2.47 -15.36 19.40
CA ARG A 621 -1.01 -15.29 19.45
C ARG A 621 -0.52 -14.10 18.66
N ILE A 622 0.35 -13.29 19.27
CA ILE A 622 1.00 -12.18 18.59
C ILE A 622 2.48 -12.50 18.43
N LEU A 623 2.92 -12.64 17.18
CA LEU A 623 4.32 -12.79 16.82
C LEU A 623 4.90 -11.42 16.42
N HIS A 624 6.11 -11.14 16.86
CA HIS A 624 6.82 -9.88 16.66
C HIS A 624 8.33 -10.11 16.72
N GLY A 625 9.13 -9.08 16.41
CA GLY A 625 10.60 -9.20 16.38
C GLY A 625 11.14 -9.81 15.07
N PHE A 626 10.40 -9.68 13.97
CA PHE A 626 10.86 -10.17 12.67
C PHE A 626 12.03 -9.32 12.16
N LYS A 627 12.99 -9.98 11.51
CA LYS A 627 14.06 -9.31 10.78
C LYS A 627 13.54 -8.74 9.45
N PRO A 628 14.13 -7.65 8.95
CA PRO A 628 13.86 -7.17 7.61
C PRO A 628 14.04 -8.27 6.57
N GLN A 629 13.12 -8.36 5.62
CA GLN A 629 13.15 -9.34 4.54
C GLN A 629 13.41 -8.63 3.21
N THR A 630 14.20 -9.23 2.33
CA THR A 630 14.37 -8.72 0.98
C THR A 630 13.05 -8.82 0.20
N ASN A 631 12.69 -7.73 -0.45
CA ASN A 631 11.44 -7.57 -1.17
C ASN A 631 11.62 -7.98 -2.64
N PHE A 632 11.39 -9.26 -2.92
CA PHE A 632 11.55 -9.83 -4.27
C PHE A 632 10.32 -9.59 -5.15
N HIS A 633 10.58 -9.38 -6.44
CA HIS A 633 9.54 -9.39 -7.45
C HIS A 633 9.14 -10.85 -7.78
N PRO A 634 7.85 -11.22 -7.72
CA PRO A 634 7.42 -12.61 -7.95
C PRO A 634 7.81 -13.11 -9.35
N LEU A 635 7.56 -12.32 -10.39
CA LEU A 635 7.94 -12.65 -11.77
C LEU A 635 9.47 -12.66 -11.95
N GLY A 636 10.19 -11.71 -11.33
CA GLY A 636 11.65 -11.65 -11.45
C GLY A 636 12.29 -12.93 -10.91
N THR A 637 11.78 -13.42 -9.78
CA THR A 637 12.20 -14.69 -9.18
C THR A 637 11.90 -15.89 -10.09
N ARG A 638 10.74 -15.91 -10.76
CA ARG A 638 10.40 -16.99 -11.71
C ARG A 638 11.29 -16.97 -12.94
N ILE A 639 11.48 -15.80 -13.54
CA ILE A 639 12.30 -15.64 -14.73
C ILE A 639 13.74 -16.03 -14.40
N ALA A 640 14.29 -15.60 -13.26
CA ALA A 640 15.61 -16.01 -12.80
C ALA A 640 15.72 -17.52 -12.56
N LYS A 641 14.66 -18.18 -12.06
CA LYS A 641 14.64 -19.64 -11.93
C LYS A 641 14.61 -20.32 -13.29
N ILE A 642 13.79 -19.84 -14.23
CA ILE A 642 13.68 -20.37 -15.59
C ILE A 642 15.00 -20.19 -16.34
N SER A 643 15.64 -19.03 -16.24
CA SER A 643 16.94 -18.76 -16.87
C SER A 643 18.04 -19.66 -16.31
N LYS A 644 18.08 -19.87 -14.97
CA LYS A 644 18.98 -20.85 -14.34
C LYS A 644 18.73 -22.28 -14.83
N ILE A 645 17.47 -22.69 -14.99
CA ILE A 645 17.13 -24.02 -15.54
C ILE A 645 17.57 -24.12 -17.00
N LYS A 646 17.32 -23.10 -17.83
CA LYS A 646 17.76 -23.04 -19.23
C LYS A 646 19.29 -23.09 -19.32
N HIS A 647 20.00 -22.34 -18.49
CA HIS A 647 21.46 -22.33 -18.42
C HIS A 647 22.02 -23.69 -17.98
N ASN A 648 21.46 -24.29 -16.92
CA ASN A 648 21.87 -25.62 -16.45
C ASN A 648 21.62 -26.72 -17.49
N LYS A 649 20.49 -26.65 -18.23
CA LYS A 649 20.22 -27.54 -19.37
C LYS A 649 21.19 -27.31 -20.53
N GLY A 650 21.58 -26.07 -20.79
CA GLY A 650 22.61 -25.69 -21.77
C GLY A 650 23.98 -26.27 -21.42
N ALA A 651 24.45 -26.03 -20.19
CA ALA A 651 25.71 -26.55 -19.66
C ALA A 651 25.73 -28.09 -19.63
N ALA A 652 24.60 -28.75 -19.31
CA ALA A 652 24.48 -30.21 -19.38
C ALA A 652 24.55 -30.76 -20.81
N LYS A 653 23.98 -30.06 -21.80
CA LYS A 653 24.11 -30.40 -23.23
C LYS A 653 25.54 -30.19 -23.74
N GLU A 654 26.22 -29.15 -23.26
CA GLU A 654 27.61 -28.87 -23.61
C GLU A 654 28.58 -29.89 -22.99
N ASN A 655 28.35 -30.29 -21.74
CA ASN A 655 29.08 -31.39 -21.09
C ASN A 655 28.77 -32.77 -21.73
N LYS A 656 27.55 -33.00 -22.23
CA LYS A 656 27.24 -34.19 -23.05
C LYS A 656 27.94 -34.15 -24.41
N LYS A 657 28.08 -32.98 -25.06
CA LYS A 657 28.88 -32.84 -26.29
C LYS A 657 30.38 -33.06 -26.05
N LYS A 658 30.92 -32.61 -24.91
CA LYS A 658 32.32 -32.90 -24.53
C LYS A 658 32.55 -34.37 -24.18
N LYS A 659 31.55 -35.09 -23.66
CA LYS A 659 31.62 -36.55 -23.45
C LYS A 659 31.31 -37.38 -24.71
N ALA A 660 30.51 -36.87 -25.63
CA ALA A 660 30.14 -37.54 -26.90
C ALA A 660 31.22 -37.48 -27.98
N GLN A 661 32.37 -36.85 -27.73
CA GLN A 661 33.59 -37.05 -28.55
C GLN A 661 34.29 -38.39 -28.28
N LYS A 662 33.76 -39.23 -27.38
CA LYS A 662 34.06 -40.66 -27.28
C LYS A 662 32.74 -41.43 -27.17
N GLN A 663 32.47 -42.26 -28.18
CA GLN A 663 31.30 -43.12 -28.39
C GLN A 663 30.10 -42.46 -29.09
N GLU A 664 30.04 -42.72 -30.40
CA GLU A 664 28.84 -42.73 -31.22
C GLU A 664 27.94 -43.93 -30.87
N ASP A 665 26.66 -43.77 -31.20
CA ASP A 665 25.52 -44.70 -31.16
C ASP A 665 24.89 -45.05 -29.80
N LYS A 666 23.78 -44.35 -29.48
CA LYS A 666 22.42 -44.93 -29.46
C LYS A 666 21.33 -43.93 -29.04
N ASP A 667 20.24 -43.96 -29.84
CA ASP A 667 18.83 -43.60 -29.62
C ASP A 667 18.43 -42.52 -28.61
N VAL A 668 17.82 -41.46 -29.14
CA VAL A 668 17.15 -40.37 -28.41
C VAL A 668 15.66 -40.67 -28.30
N PRO A 669 15.05 -40.68 -27.10
CA PRO A 669 13.60 -40.54 -26.98
C PRO A 669 13.22 -39.06 -27.05
N GLU A 670 12.29 -38.73 -27.94
CA GLU A 670 11.56 -37.47 -27.98
C GLU A 670 10.74 -37.31 -26.69
N GLY A 671 11.08 -36.30 -25.90
CA GLY A 671 10.22 -35.77 -24.85
C GLY A 671 9.71 -34.40 -25.28
N GLN A 672 8.46 -34.35 -25.74
CA GLN A 672 7.71 -33.12 -25.94
C GLN A 672 7.74 -32.29 -24.66
N GLY A 673 8.43 -31.15 -24.71
CA GLY A 673 8.31 -30.09 -23.72
C GLY A 673 7.43 -29.02 -24.33
N GLU A 674 6.11 -29.20 -24.23
CA GLU A 674 5.16 -28.10 -24.39
C GLU A 674 5.63 -26.98 -23.45
N THR A 675 6.11 -25.90 -24.05
CA THR A 675 6.55 -24.73 -23.30
C THR A 675 5.34 -23.81 -23.31
N ASP A 676 4.51 -23.89 -22.27
CA ASP A 676 3.41 -22.97 -22.02
C ASP A 676 3.97 -21.55 -21.83
N GLU A 677 4.26 -20.84 -22.92
CA GLU A 677 4.70 -19.43 -22.90
C GLU A 677 3.55 -18.47 -22.54
N ASP A 678 2.32 -18.96 -22.48
CA ASP A 678 1.12 -18.21 -22.08
C ASP A 678 1.03 -17.90 -20.56
N ASN A 679 2.01 -18.35 -19.75
CA ASN A 679 1.97 -18.24 -18.28
C ASN A 679 2.79 -17.08 -17.66
N LEU A 680 3.14 -16.05 -18.43
CA LEU A 680 3.90 -14.87 -17.96
C LEU A 680 3.08 -13.85 -17.14
N VAL A 681 1.82 -14.15 -16.83
CA VAL A 681 1.03 -13.35 -15.88
C VAL A 681 1.55 -13.57 -14.45
N MET A 682 1.49 -12.53 -13.60
CA MET A 682 1.63 -12.63 -12.14
C MET A 682 0.58 -13.59 -11.56
N MET A 683 0.70 -14.89 -11.81
CA MET A 683 -0.16 -15.90 -11.19
C MET A 683 0.23 -15.93 -9.72
N PRO A 684 -0.62 -15.59 -8.77
CA PRO A 684 -0.27 -15.68 -7.37
C PRO A 684 -0.04 -17.14 -6.97
N GLY A 685 0.62 -17.34 -5.83
CA GLY A 685 0.75 -18.66 -5.22
C GLY A 685 -0.63 -19.27 -4.90
N PRO A 686 -0.66 -20.53 -4.41
CA PRO A 686 -1.91 -21.15 -3.96
C PRO A 686 -2.66 -20.23 -2.98
N ILE A 687 -3.98 -20.14 -3.13
CA ILE A 687 -4.83 -19.39 -2.18
C ILE A 687 -4.82 -20.15 -0.86
N HIS A 688 -4.31 -19.51 0.19
CA HIS A 688 -4.39 -20.01 1.55
C HIS A 688 -5.63 -19.44 2.24
N ILE A 689 -6.48 -20.32 2.75
CA ILE A 689 -7.63 -19.95 3.57
C ILE A 689 -7.18 -19.97 5.01
N HIS A 690 -7.28 -18.82 5.68
CA HIS A 690 -6.94 -18.66 7.09
C HIS A 690 -8.21 -18.62 7.94
N GLU A 691 -8.07 -18.89 9.23
CA GLU A 691 -9.14 -18.63 10.21
C GLU A 691 -9.62 -17.18 10.08
N PRO A 692 -10.92 -16.92 9.93
CA PRO A 692 -11.42 -15.60 9.54
C PRO A 692 -11.00 -14.53 10.55
N LEU A 693 -11.03 -14.82 11.84
CA LEU A 693 -10.68 -13.85 12.89
C LEU A 693 -9.16 -13.56 12.95
N THR A 694 -8.31 -14.30 12.22
CA THR A 694 -6.88 -14.04 12.11
C THR A 694 -6.55 -12.78 11.31
N ARG A 695 -7.37 -12.44 10.30
CA ARG A 695 -7.09 -11.37 9.34
C ARG A 695 -6.89 -9.99 9.97
N ILE A 696 -6.11 -9.13 9.33
CA ILE A 696 -6.11 -7.69 9.61
C ILE A 696 -7.33 -7.06 8.95
N THR A 697 -8.11 -6.27 9.68
CA THR A 697 -9.36 -5.68 9.18
C THR A 697 -9.25 -4.21 8.82
N ALA A 698 -8.45 -3.44 9.56
CA ALA A 698 -8.22 -2.03 9.28
C ALA A 698 -6.85 -1.57 9.80
N LEU A 699 -6.26 -0.59 9.11
CA LEU A 699 -4.99 0.04 9.44
C LEU A 699 -5.12 1.56 9.34
N SER A 700 -4.45 2.29 10.23
CA SER A 700 -4.36 3.75 10.14
C SER A 700 -3.05 4.26 10.73
N TRP A 701 -2.26 4.96 9.91
CA TRP A 701 -1.27 5.90 10.39
C TRP A 701 -1.94 7.11 11.05
N ASN A 702 -1.27 7.70 12.04
CA ASN A 702 -1.69 8.96 12.64
C ASN A 702 -1.39 10.13 11.68
N PRO A 703 -2.38 10.94 11.29
CA PRO A 703 -2.18 12.04 10.35
C PRO A 703 -1.52 13.27 10.99
N ASN A 704 -1.34 13.28 12.31
CA ASN A 704 -0.77 14.41 13.03
C ASN A 704 0.75 14.34 12.98
N ALA A 705 1.40 15.35 12.40
CA ALA A 705 2.85 15.34 12.15
C ALA A 705 3.68 14.94 13.39
N GLU A 706 3.36 15.52 14.56
CA GLU A 706 4.03 15.27 15.85
C GLU A 706 3.95 13.82 16.33
N TYR A 707 3.05 13.03 15.75
CA TYR A 707 2.76 11.64 16.11
C TYR A 707 2.74 10.75 14.87
N SER A 708 3.29 11.22 13.74
CA SER A 708 3.04 10.62 12.41
C SER A 708 3.56 9.18 12.30
N TRP A 709 4.55 8.82 13.10
CA TRP A 709 5.10 7.48 13.23
C TRP A 709 4.27 6.53 14.13
N TRP A 710 3.11 6.96 14.62
CA TRP A 710 2.18 6.09 15.33
C TRP A 710 1.20 5.44 14.36
N ALA A 711 0.93 4.16 14.58
CA ALA A 711 0.00 3.37 13.78
C ALA A 711 -0.96 2.59 14.66
N ALA A 712 -2.16 2.36 14.13
CA ALA A 712 -3.14 1.43 14.69
C ALA A 712 -3.45 0.32 13.70
N ALA A 713 -3.60 -0.90 14.21
CA ALA A 713 -3.95 -2.10 13.44
C ALA A 713 -5.04 -2.90 14.16
N ALA A 714 -6.19 -3.09 13.50
CA ALA A 714 -7.25 -3.95 14.00
C ALA A 714 -7.17 -5.34 13.40
N MET A 715 -7.47 -6.33 14.24
CA MET A 715 -7.52 -7.73 13.89
C MET A 715 -8.97 -8.23 13.89
N GLY A 716 -9.24 -9.29 13.15
CA GLY A 716 -10.56 -9.92 13.08
C GLY A 716 -11.04 -10.43 14.44
N SER A 717 -10.12 -10.73 15.35
CA SER A 717 -10.37 -11.03 16.76
C SER A 717 -10.76 -9.81 17.60
N GLY A 718 -11.06 -8.65 17.02
CA GLY A 718 -11.42 -7.44 17.78
C GLY A 718 -10.34 -6.88 18.70
N LEU A 719 -9.14 -7.45 18.63
CA LEU A 719 -7.94 -6.81 19.15
C LEU A 719 -7.57 -5.63 18.25
N VAL A 720 -7.08 -4.56 18.88
CA VAL A 720 -6.52 -3.39 18.22
C VAL A 720 -5.16 -3.12 18.83
N ARG A 721 -4.13 -3.15 17.98
CA ARG A 721 -2.75 -2.87 18.36
C ARG A 721 -2.39 -1.44 17.96
N ILE A 722 -2.01 -0.62 18.94
CA ILE A 722 -1.49 0.73 18.76
C ILE A 722 0.01 0.64 18.93
N MET A 723 0.79 1.22 18.02
CA MET A 723 2.22 1.03 17.92
C MET A 723 2.92 2.37 17.68
N ASP A 724 3.99 2.63 18.43
CA ASP A 724 5.02 3.60 18.05
C ASP A 724 6.02 2.89 17.14
N LEU A 725 6.07 3.28 15.86
CA LEU A 725 6.96 2.69 14.85
C LEU A 725 8.13 3.61 14.49
N GLY A 726 8.33 4.70 15.24
CA GLY A 726 9.36 5.68 14.91
C GLY A 726 10.77 5.19 15.25
N ILE A 727 11.73 5.42 14.34
CA ILE A 727 13.16 5.19 14.60
C ILE A 727 13.77 6.45 15.22
N GLU A 728 14.62 6.31 16.23
CA GLU A 728 15.38 7.45 16.76
C GLU A 728 16.44 7.89 15.73
N SER A 729 16.51 9.20 15.46
CA SER A 729 17.53 9.76 14.57
C SER A 729 18.88 9.73 15.29
N ASP A 730 19.68 8.70 15.03
CA ASP A 730 21.06 8.63 15.53
C ASP A 730 21.90 9.73 14.84
N GLN A 731 21.95 10.92 15.45
CA GLN A 731 22.84 12.01 15.02
C GLN A 731 24.34 11.65 15.18
N LYS A 732 24.69 10.45 15.66
CA LYS A 732 26.07 10.01 15.90
C LYS A 732 26.77 9.37 14.69
N SER A 733 26.06 8.97 13.63
CA SER A 733 26.72 8.51 12.39
C SER A 733 27.01 9.63 11.38
N HIS A 734 26.52 10.85 11.63
CA HIS A 734 26.64 11.98 10.70
C HIS A 734 27.85 12.91 10.95
N LYS A 735 28.85 12.47 11.74
CA LYS A 735 30.10 13.23 11.96
C LYS A 735 31.39 12.49 11.58
N SER A 736 31.31 11.32 10.94
CA SER A 736 32.50 10.59 10.46
C SER A 736 32.45 10.22 8.97
N SER A 737 31.73 11.00 8.16
CA SER A 737 31.98 11.07 6.73
C SER A 737 32.04 12.53 6.36
N GLU A 738 33.16 12.91 5.76
CA GLU A 738 33.45 14.26 5.27
C GLU A 738 32.29 14.82 4.42
N HIS A 739 32.21 16.15 4.39
CA HIS A 739 31.16 16.95 3.76
C HIS A 739 30.59 16.37 2.45
N PRO A 740 29.26 16.39 2.24
CA PRO A 740 28.68 16.00 0.97
C PRO A 740 28.90 17.12 -0.05
N ASP A 741 29.72 16.86 -1.06
CA ASP A 741 29.79 17.72 -2.23
C ASP A 741 28.43 17.72 -2.97
N PRO A 742 27.97 18.88 -3.45
CA PRO A 742 26.79 18.96 -4.28
C PRO A 742 27.06 18.25 -5.61
N ILE A 743 26.12 17.40 -6.03
CA ILE A 743 26.14 16.67 -7.30
C ILE A 743 26.42 17.66 -8.45
N LYS A 744 27.65 17.64 -8.98
CA LYS A 744 28.02 18.31 -10.22
C LYS A 744 28.11 17.27 -11.33
N LEU A 745 27.38 17.56 -12.40
CA LEU A 745 27.48 16.91 -13.70
C LEU A 745 28.82 17.34 -14.33
N ASP A 746 29.64 16.37 -14.70
CA ASP A 746 30.93 16.63 -15.35
C ASP A 746 30.72 17.02 -16.83
N GLU A 747 31.10 18.25 -17.15
CA GLU A 747 31.42 18.74 -18.50
C GLU A 747 32.82 19.40 -18.47
N ASP A 748 33.62 19.00 -19.46
CA ASP A 748 34.71 19.71 -20.16
C ASP A 748 36.17 19.76 -19.62
N ILE A 749 37.02 19.05 -20.39
CA ILE A 749 38.21 19.51 -21.15
C ILE A 749 38.77 20.91 -20.81
N GLU A 750 40.05 20.99 -20.41
CA GLU A 750 41.13 21.72 -21.13
C GLU A 750 42.48 21.72 -20.34
N GLU A 751 43.54 21.36 -21.09
CA GLU A 751 44.92 21.91 -21.16
C GLU A 751 45.84 22.06 -19.93
N GLY A 752 47.10 21.60 -20.10
CA GLY A 752 48.21 21.59 -19.12
C GLY A 752 48.84 22.97 -18.82
N PRO A 753 50.11 23.07 -18.32
CA PRO A 753 51.27 22.31 -18.81
C PRO A 753 52.34 21.88 -17.76
N ASP A 754 53.27 21.05 -18.25
CA ASP A 754 54.72 20.91 -17.97
C ASP A 754 55.27 20.82 -16.53
N GLY A 755 56.04 19.75 -16.30
CA GLY A 755 56.99 19.64 -15.20
C GLY A 755 57.65 18.25 -15.06
N ASP A 756 58.64 17.96 -15.91
CA ASP A 756 59.64 16.89 -15.72
C ASP A 756 60.23 16.89 -14.30
N TYR A 757 60.49 15.72 -13.71
CA TYR A 757 61.82 15.32 -13.18
C TYR A 757 61.86 13.86 -12.71
N ASN A 758 62.94 13.19 -13.12
CA ASN A 758 63.31 11.78 -12.92
C ASN A 758 63.56 11.36 -11.46
N GLY A 759 63.48 10.05 -11.19
CA GLY A 759 64.21 9.39 -10.10
C GLY A 759 63.76 7.95 -9.84
N ALA A 760 64.59 6.97 -10.21
CA ALA A 760 64.37 5.54 -10.09
C ALA A 760 64.84 4.95 -8.74
N ASP A 761 64.27 3.78 -8.42
CA ASP A 761 64.78 2.60 -7.70
C ASP A 761 65.47 2.75 -6.32
N ASP A 762 64.94 2.07 -5.29
CA ASP A 762 65.52 0.80 -4.77
C ASP A 762 64.90 0.34 -3.41
N MET A 763 64.61 -0.98 -3.36
CA MET A 763 64.84 -1.98 -2.29
C MET A 763 64.16 -1.93 -0.90
N ASP A 764 63.55 -3.10 -0.59
CA ASP A 764 63.55 -3.91 0.65
C ASP A 764 63.20 -3.31 2.02
N ASP A 765 62.21 -3.93 2.70
CA ASP A 765 62.47 -4.73 3.91
C ASP A 765 61.20 -5.45 4.42
N MET A 766 61.37 -6.77 4.64
CA MET A 766 60.53 -7.66 5.45
C MET A 766 61.01 -7.61 6.91
N GLU A 767 60.11 -7.77 7.89
CA GLU A 767 60.27 -8.57 9.13
C GLU A 767 59.00 -8.41 10.00
N GLU A 768 58.25 -9.52 10.24
CA GLU A 768 58.21 -10.36 11.46
C GLU A 768 57.40 -9.73 12.63
N GLU A 769 56.17 -10.18 12.88
CA GLU A 769 55.79 -11.25 13.83
C GLU A 769 56.33 -11.05 15.26
N LEU A 770 55.44 -10.79 16.22
CA LEU A 770 55.57 -11.25 17.61
C LEU A 770 54.17 -11.42 18.24
N ASP A 771 53.84 -12.68 18.52
CA ASP A 771 52.86 -13.13 19.51
C ASP A 771 53.34 -12.77 20.93
N ASP A 772 52.41 -12.48 21.84
CA ASP A 772 52.65 -12.53 23.28
C ASP A 772 51.46 -13.19 23.98
N ASP A 773 51.74 -14.37 24.54
CA ASP A 773 50.92 -15.09 25.52
C ASP A 773 51.75 -15.23 26.81
N ASP A 774 51.03 -15.04 27.92
CA ASP A 774 51.26 -15.56 29.28
C ASP A 774 52.25 -14.92 30.30
N MET A 775 51.61 -14.57 31.44
CA MET A 775 52.02 -14.77 32.84
C MET A 775 53.28 -14.08 33.40
N MET A 776 53.07 -12.96 34.10
CA MET A 776 53.02 -12.88 35.57
C MET A 776 52.69 -11.46 36.07
#